data_AF-A0A954DXC5-F1
#
_entry.id   AF-A0A954DXC5-F1
#
_cell.length_a   1.000
_cell.length_b   1.000
_cell.length_c   1.000
_cell.angle_alpha   90.00
_cell.angle_beta   90.00
_cell.angle_gamma   90.00
#
_symmetry.space_group_name_H-M   'P 1'
#
loop_
_entity.id
_entity.type
_entity.pdbx_description
1 polymer ?
#
loop_
_entity_poly.entity_id
_entity_poly.type
_entity_poly.pdbx_seq_one_letter_code
_entity_poly.pdbx_strand_id
1 'polypeptide(L)'
;MPKLFLLLSTLLLLGALPAQDPAKDLKSKDALERLAAVDQLAQGGADGAEKLLTGALKDKDWEVQERAARALGEVGSADAVDALVKLALNGPVARVRLAAARSAAKLSPDEALEDVAKKASGDTAFVACDAIAVIAPRASEREAPKNVKKLVGDKDARLRAAGARAYVVCSDADRLEVLAELFEDEHLGVRAAAAEGAALDPRASQLELLRAELSRRGLDRTVERRLVAAVAASAGAAESPESAATAEVAALSASSDAAVAMRGALLVAACAREDWCGKPALLTALEPLLSHADVGVRAVAAGCLSSIGGDDARARAQALAKGDSAARVRRQAVRELTALGVAKDEGTLAFLVERLGAEPDAQARELIVCALAVEEQDSVVQPLIAALNDADWGVAVCAAVSLGATRSADGIPALEGLSGHNDWRLRGAAVVGLSKSLNKDAIPALITRLEDTEPAVVRTAHSFLESVAKQNFAVTDLEAWRAWFRDKGDRLRLYDPKELEERRKKYGYVVDPAQVFQGIDVLVLDSRGDHIQNLLEHLSIAHRLTQSGQVAKGGLDAAGVFVSNCTGEMLPADVERLQWFVRVGGYLFGSCWALHETVARVAPGAVGKLNTNGEVLDDVLARACVPDSAFLEGVFEEGVVPVYHLEGAHLIDVHEPEHVEVLVDSPECAERWGGGELACWFRMGHGVMLDSTNHFDLQGLELATDLKKPEDRMAYAMDHMGIDYATIRETQKEKWWKSNNKAAREVKDLSTLELVTNFVRLRRVEGR
;
A
#
# COMPACT_ATOMS: atom_id res chain seq x y z
N MET A 1 -1.76 -11.82 24.45
CA MET A 1 -3.08 -12.44 24.76
C MET A 1 -4.20 -11.42 24.54
N PRO A 2 -5.03 -11.54 23.50
CA PRO A 2 -6.21 -10.69 23.32
C PRO A 2 -7.49 -11.53 23.33
N LYS A 3 -8.28 -11.42 24.40
CA LYS A 3 -9.66 -11.95 24.48
C LYS A 3 -10.68 -10.88 24.89
N LEU A 4 -10.37 -9.59 24.76
CA LEU A 4 -11.23 -8.52 25.28
C LEU A 4 -11.58 -7.40 24.29
N PHE A 5 -11.26 -7.53 23.01
CA PHE A 5 -11.54 -6.47 22.01
C PHE A 5 -12.78 -6.71 21.13
N LEU A 6 -13.53 -7.79 21.34
CA LEU A 6 -14.69 -8.14 20.52
C LEU A 6 -16.04 -7.58 21.02
N LEU A 7 -16.05 -6.60 21.94
CA LEU A 7 -17.29 -6.22 22.66
C LEU A 7 -17.61 -4.71 22.67
N LEU A 8 -16.95 -3.87 21.86
CA LEU A 8 -17.16 -2.41 21.94
C LEU A 8 -17.45 -1.66 20.64
N SER A 9 -17.81 -2.34 19.55
CA SER A 9 -18.26 -1.69 18.30
C SER A 9 -19.76 -1.82 17.99
N THR A 10 -20.57 -2.45 18.86
CA THR A 10 -22.01 -2.68 18.62
C THR A 10 -22.95 -1.76 19.41
N LEU A 11 -22.57 -0.51 19.64
CA LEU A 11 -23.50 0.49 20.18
C LEU A 11 -23.20 1.89 19.63
N LEU A 12 -23.74 2.22 18.46
CA LEU A 12 -24.39 3.51 18.24
C LEU A 12 -25.36 3.49 17.03
N LEU A 13 -26.65 3.35 17.36
CA LEU A 13 -27.84 3.95 16.74
C LEU A 13 -27.98 4.00 15.19
N LEU A 14 -28.58 2.94 14.65
CA LEU A 14 -29.75 3.00 13.75
C LEU A 14 -30.56 1.73 14.04
N GLY A 15 -31.88 1.87 14.21
CA GLY A 15 -32.73 0.91 14.95
C GLY A 15 -32.68 -0.53 14.44
N ALA A 16 -31.88 -1.37 15.08
CA ALA A 16 -31.97 -2.82 14.94
C ALA A 16 -33.20 -3.29 15.73
N LEU A 17 -34.28 -3.61 15.03
CA LEU A 17 -35.35 -4.43 15.60
C LEU A 17 -34.69 -5.77 15.98
N PRO A 18 -34.70 -6.19 17.26
CA PRO A 18 -34.31 -7.56 17.57
C PRO A 18 -35.29 -8.48 16.84
N ALA A 19 -34.78 -9.42 16.04
CA ALA A 19 -35.58 -10.46 15.43
C ALA A 19 -36.36 -11.19 16.54
N GLN A 20 -37.69 -11.30 16.36
CA GLN A 20 -38.59 -11.87 17.37
C GLN A 20 -38.70 -13.39 17.19
N ASP A 21 -38.62 -13.86 15.94
CA ASP A 21 -38.66 -15.27 15.56
C ASP A 21 -37.80 -15.45 14.29
N PRO A 22 -36.56 -15.95 14.40
CA PRO A 22 -35.66 -16.10 13.25
C PRO A 22 -36.26 -16.87 12.07
N ALA A 23 -37.09 -17.89 12.32
CA ALA A 23 -37.70 -18.70 11.27
C ALA A 23 -38.75 -17.91 10.47
N LYS A 24 -39.42 -16.96 11.12
CA LYS A 24 -40.35 -16.03 10.49
C LYS A 24 -39.60 -14.88 9.82
N ASP A 25 -38.60 -14.33 10.48
CA ASP A 25 -37.87 -13.14 10.05
C ASP A 25 -36.99 -13.45 8.82
N LEU A 26 -36.47 -14.68 8.69
CA LEU A 26 -35.85 -15.20 7.45
C LEU A 26 -36.79 -15.22 6.23
N LYS A 27 -38.11 -15.09 6.41
CA LYS A 27 -39.08 -14.98 5.31
C LYS A 27 -39.46 -13.54 5.01
N SER A 28 -38.85 -12.57 5.68
CA SER A 28 -39.12 -11.15 5.45
C SER A 28 -38.77 -10.73 4.03
N LYS A 29 -39.50 -9.73 3.53
CA LYS A 29 -39.16 -9.06 2.27
C LYS A 29 -37.92 -8.17 2.42
N ASP A 30 -37.65 -7.69 3.64
CA ASP A 30 -36.49 -6.87 3.97
C ASP A 30 -35.26 -7.76 4.20
N ALA A 31 -34.16 -7.45 3.52
CA ALA A 31 -32.89 -8.16 3.71
C ALA A 31 -32.28 -7.89 5.08
N LEU A 32 -32.45 -6.70 5.64
CA LEU A 32 -31.87 -6.34 6.94
C LEU A 32 -32.50 -7.17 8.07
N GLU A 33 -33.81 -7.41 8.02
CA GLU A 33 -34.49 -8.33 8.96
C GLU A 33 -33.99 -9.77 8.80
N ARG A 34 -33.75 -10.23 7.56
CA ARG A 34 -33.18 -11.57 7.32
C ARG A 34 -31.74 -11.68 7.84
N LEU A 35 -30.92 -10.65 7.67
CA LEU A 35 -29.55 -10.58 8.20
C LEU A 35 -29.56 -10.64 9.73
N ALA A 36 -30.42 -9.86 10.39
CA ALA A 36 -30.57 -9.89 11.84
C ALA A 36 -31.01 -11.29 12.34
N ALA A 37 -31.89 -11.96 11.59
CA ALA A 37 -32.29 -13.33 11.90
C ALA A 37 -31.13 -14.34 11.77
N VAL A 38 -30.28 -14.22 10.74
CA VAL A 38 -29.06 -15.03 10.60
C VAL A 38 -28.12 -14.80 11.77
N ASP A 39 -27.87 -13.54 12.14
CA ASP A 39 -26.98 -13.18 13.24
C ASP A 39 -27.50 -13.73 14.59
N GLN A 40 -28.82 -13.70 14.81
CA GLN A 40 -29.45 -14.31 15.99
C GLN A 40 -29.30 -15.83 16.00
N LEU A 41 -29.47 -16.52 14.87
CA LEU A 41 -29.28 -17.97 14.78
C LEU A 41 -27.83 -18.37 15.08
N ALA A 42 -26.86 -17.58 14.63
CA ALA A 42 -25.44 -17.79 14.91
C ALA A 42 -25.11 -17.65 16.41
N GLN A 43 -25.75 -16.70 17.11
CA GLN A 43 -25.49 -16.45 18.54
C GLN A 43 -26.30 -17.36 19.48
N GLY A 44 -27.51 -17.73 19.07
CA GLY A 44 -28.52 -18.32 19.94
C GLY A 44 -28.58 -19.84 19.96
N GLY A 45 -27.90 -20.53 19.04
CA GLY A 45 -27.89 -22.00 18.98
C GLY A 45 -29.29 -22.62 19.00
N ALA A 46 -30.28 -21.95 18.40
CA ALA A 46 -31.67 -22.37 18.45
C ALA A 46 -31.86 -23.76 17.84
N ASP A 47 -32.79 -24.55 18.38
CA ASP A 47 -33.14 -25.85 17.82
C ASP A 47 -33.54 -25.71 16.34
N GLY A 48 -32.82 -26.41 15.46
CA GLY A 48 -33.02 -26.33 14.01
C GLY A 48 -32.33 -25.15 13.31
N ALA A 49 -31.44 -24.41 13.99
CA ALA A 49 -30.67 -23.30 13.42
C ALA A 49 -29.90 -23.72 12.15
N GLU A 50 -29.22 -24.87 12.18
CA GLU A 50 -28.49 -25.37 11.01
C GLU A 50 -29.40 -25.48 9.78
N LYS A 51 -30.57 -26.13 9.92
CA LYS A 51 -31.52 -26.28 8.81
C LYS A 51 -32.02 -24.94 8.27
N LEU A 52 -32.26 -23.96 9.15
CA LEU A 52 -32.68 -22.62 8.75
C LEU A 52 -31.56 -21.89 8.00
N LEU A 53 -30.33 -21.96 8.50
CA LEU A 53 -29.15 -21.36 7.88
C LEU A 53 -28.80 -22.01 6.55
N THR A 54 -28.90 -23.34 6.43
CA THR A 54 -28.76 -24.07 5.14
C THR A 54 -29.80 -23.61 4.13
N GLY A 55 -31.02 -23.27 4.58
CA GLY A 55 -32.03 -22.63 3.74
C GLY A 55 -31.60 -21.23 3.28
N ALA A 56 -31.01 -20.43 4.17
CA ALA A 56 -30.55 -19.06 3.90
C ALA A 56 -29.34 -18.99 2.94
N LEU A 57 -28.60 -20.08 2.73
CA LEU A 57 -27.57 -20.16 1.66
C LEU A 57 -28.14 -19.95 0.25
N LYS A 58 -29.45 -20.08 0.06
CA LYS A 58 -30.16 -19.88 -1.21
C LYS A 58 -30.89 -18.54 -1.27
N ASP A 59 -30.61 -17.63 -0.34
CA ASP A 59 -31.25 -16.31 -0.32
C ASP A 59 -30.94 -15.54 -1.61
N LYS A 60 -31.83 -14.65 -2.00
CA LYS A 60 -31.62 -13.77 -3.17
C LYS A 60 -30.60 -12.67 -2.90
N ASP A 61 -30.40 -12.31 -1.63
CA ASP A 61 -29.45 -11.30 -1.17
C ASP A 61 -28.11 -11.97 -0.84
N TRP A 62 -27.05 -11.55 -1.52
CA TRP A 62 -25.75 -12.19 -1.45
C TRP A 62 -25.09 -12.01 -0.06
N GLU A 63 -25.39 -10.93 0.66
CA GLU A 63 -24.92 -10.72 2.02
C GLU A 63 -25.54 -11.75 2.98
N VAL A 64 -26.83 -12.08 2.78
CA VAL A 64 -27.51 -13.11 3.57
C VAL A 64 -26.86 -14.47 3.32
N GLN A 65 -26.52 -14.79 2.05
CA GLN A 65 -25.81 -16.04 1.73
C GLN A 65 -24.46 -16.12 2.45
N GLU A 66 -23.67 -15.05 2.40
CA GLU A 66 -22.36 -15.01 3.06
C GLU A 66 -22.47 -15.14 4.59
N ARG A 67 -23.33 -14.34 5.24
CA ARG A 67 -23.51 -14.40 6.69
C ARG A 67 -24.05 -15.76 7.11
N ALA A 68 -24.97 -16.36 6.34
CA ALA A 68 -25.46 -17.70 6.61
C ALA A 68 -24.35 -18.76 6.48
N ALA A 69 -23.48 -18.63 5.47
CA ALA A 69 -22.32 -19.52 5.31
C ALA A 69 -21.37 -19.41 6.50
N ARG A 70 -21.02 -18.19 6.93
CA ARG A 70 -20.18 -17.97 8.12
C ARG A 70 -20.84 -18.53 9.38
N ALA A 71 -22.13 -18.26 9.59
CA ALA A 71 -22.89 -18.77 10.71
C ALA A 71 -22.89 -20.31 10.76
N LEU A 72 -23.09 -21.00 9.63
CA LEU A 72 -22.98 -22.45 9.56
C LEU A 72 -21.60 -22.96 9.95
N GLY A 73 -20.52 -22.24 9.59
CA GLY A 73 -19.17 -22.60 10.02
C GLY A 73 -18.97 -22.54 11.55
N GLU A 74 -19.76 -21.73 12.25
CA GLU A 74 -19.69 -21.61 13.72
C GLU A 74 -20.60 -22.59 14.45
N VAL A 75 -21.82 -22.83 13.96
CA VAL A 75 -22.86 -23.59 14.69
C VAL A 75 -23.32 -24.87 13.98
N GLY A 76 -22.88 -25.11 12.75
CA GLY A 76 -23.29 -26.25 11.94
C GLY A 76 -22.48 -27.52 12.21
N SER A 77 -22.88 -28.59 11.53
CA SER A 77 -22.25 -29.91 11.53
C SER A 77 -21.85 -30.35 10.12
N ALA A 78 -21.27 -31.54 10.00
CA ALA A 78 -20.88 -32.13 8.70
C ALA A 78 -22.05 -32.18 7.69
N ASP A 79 -23.30 -32.28 8.16
CA ASP A 79 -24.49 -32.29 7.31
C ASP A 79 -24.64 -31.02 6.44
N ALA A 80 -24.02 -29.90 6.84
CA ALA A 80 -24.02 -28.65 6.09
C ALA A 80 -22.97 -28.59 4.96
N VAL A 81 -21.99 -29.51 4.92
CA VAL A 81 -20.82 -29.46 4.04
C VAL A 81 -21.20 -29.47 2.57
N ASP A 82 -22.07 -30.38 2.12
CA ASP A 82 -22.51 -30.43 0.71
C ASP A 82 -23.17 -29.10 0.27
N ALA A 83 -23.97 -28.48 1.14
CA ALA A 83 -24.61 -27.21 0.85
C ALA A 83 -23.59 -26.07 0.76
N LEU A 84 -22.60 -26.04 1.65
CA LEU A 84 -21.51 -25.07 1.62
C LEU A 84 -20.60 -25.28 0.41
N VAL A 85 -20.28 -26.52 0.03
CA VAL A 85 -19.51 -26.82 -1.18
C VAL A 85 -20.25 -26.37 -2.45
N LYS A 86 -21.57 -26.59 -2.51
CA LYS A 86 -22.39 -26.07 -3.61
C LYS A 86 -22.32 -24.55 -3.70
N LEU A 87 -22.36 -23.85 -2.56
CA LEU A 87 -22.23 -22.39 -2.52
C LEU A 87 -20.80 -21.93 -2.85
N ALA A 88 -19.76 -22.65 -2.43
CA ALA A 88 -18.37 -22.36 -2.77
C ALA A 88 -18.12 -22.41 -4.29
N LEU A 89 -18.83 -23.29 -5.00
CA LEU A 89 -18.67 -23.47 -6.45
C LEU A 89 -19.61 -22.61 -7.31
N ASN A 90 -20.76 -22.20 -6.77
CA ASN A 90 -21.80 -21.52 -7.54
C ASN A 90 -22.21 -20.16 -6.94
N GLY A 91 -21.54 -19.73 -5.88
CA GLY A 91 -21.79 -18.46 -5.21
C GLY A 91 -21.58 -17.30 -6.18
N PRO A 92 -22.46 -16.28 -6.13
CA PRO A 92 -22.52 -15.22 -7.15
C PRO A 92 -21.27 -14.34 -7.16
N VAL A 93 -20.58 -14.22 -6.03
CA VAL A 93 -19.41 -13.37 -5.83
C VAL A 93 -18.34 -14.09 -5.01
N ALA A 94 -17.07 -13.70 -5.20
CA ALA A 94 -15.90 -14.34 -4.59
C ALA A 94 -16.01 -14.41 -3.07
N ARG A 95 -16.44 -13.32 -2.40
CA ARG A 95 -16.61 -13.29 -0.94
C ARG A 95 -17.59 -14.35 -0.42
N VAL A 96 -18.71 -14.58 -1.13
CA VAL A 96 -19.68 -15.64 -0.78
C VAL A 96 -19.05 -17.02 -0.97
N ARG A 97 -18.38 -17.23 -2.12
CA ARG A 97 -17.72 -18.50 -2.43
C ARG A 97 -16.65 -18.85 -1.39
N LEU A 98 -15.79 -17.89 -1.05
CA LEU A 98 -14.70 -18.08 -0.10
C LEU A 98 -15.21 -18.24 1.34
N ALA A 99 -16.24 -17.50 1.75
CA ALA A 99 -16.88 -17.70 3.06
C ALA A 99 -17.45 -19.12 3.18
N ALA A 100 -18.11 -19.62 2.14
CA ALA A 100 -18.62 -20.98 2.12
C ALA A 100 -17.50 -22.03 2.16
N ALA A 101 -16.41 -21.84 1.41
CA ALA A 101 -15.24 -22.73 1.44
C ALA A 101 -14.58 -22.74 2.83
N ARG A 102 -14.39 -21.57 3.46
CA ARG A 102 -13.83 -21.45 4.82
C ARG A 102 -14.70 -22.18 5.85
N SER A 103 -16.02 -22.01 5.77
CA SER A 103 -16.95 -22.69 6.66
C SER A 103 -16.95 -24.20 6.45
N ALA A 104 -16.95 -24.68 5.20
CA ALA A 104 -16.86 -26.11 4.89
C ALA A 104 -15.55 -26.71 5.45
N ALA A 105 -14.43 -26.01 5.28
CA ALA A 105 -13.13 -26.41 5.83
C ALA A 105 -13.11 -26.46 7.37
N LYS A 106 -13.87 -25.59 8.03
CA LYS A 106 -13.98 -25.57 9.49
C LYS A 106 -14.81 -26.75 10.02
N LEU A 107 -15.86 -27.16 9.30
CA LEU A 107 -16.76 -28.23 9.72
C LEU A 107 -16.20 -29.62 9.43
N SER A 108 -15.77 -29.87 8.20
CA SER A 108 -15.24 -31.17 7.77
C SER A 108 -14.29 -30.97 6.58
N PRO A 109 -13.00 -30.66 6.83
CA PRO A 109 -12.07 -30.29 5.77
C PRO A 109 -11.78 -31.40 4.77
N ASP A 110 -11.67 -32.66 5.22
CA ASP A 110 -11.39 -33.80 4.35
C ASP A 110 -12.57 -34.08 3.39
N GLU A 111 -13.80 -34.14 3.91
CA GLU A 111 -15.02 -34.29 3.11
C GLU A 111 -15.21 -33.12 2.13
N ALA A 112 -15.04 -31.89 2.61
CA ALA A 112 -15.16 -30.70 1.78
C ALA A 112 -14.14 -30.68 0.64
N LEU A 113 -12.89 -31.08 0.93
CA LEU A 113 -11.82 -31.15 -0.07
C LEU A 113 -12.14 -32.19 -1.15
N GLU A 114 -12.57 -33.39 -0.75
CA GLU A 114 -12.96 -34.46 -1.66
C GLU A 114 -14.08 -34.00 -2.61
N ASP A 115 -15.12 -33.38 -2.06
CA ASP A 115 -16.30 -32.95 -2.82
C ASP A 115 -16.04 -31.78 -3.77
N VAL A 116 -15.21 -30.82 -3.37
CA VAL A 116 -14.79 -29.72 -4.24
C VAL A 116 -13.91 -30.24 -5.37
N ALA A 117 -12.94 -31.09 -5.05
CA ALA A 117 -11.98 -31.59 -6.04
C ALA A 117 -12.62 -32.52 -7.09
N LYS A 118 -13.66 -33.29 -6.73
CA LYS A 118 -14.50 -34.02 -7.71
C LYS A 118 -15.14 -33.09 -8.75
N LYS A 119 -15.38 -31.82 -8.39
CA LYS A 119 -16.01 -30.80 -9.22
C LYS A 119 -15.01 -29.81 -9.84
N ALA A 120 -13.70 -30.03 -9.69
CA ALA A 120 -12.65 -29.21 -10.31
C ALA A 120 -12.46 -29.51 -11.81
N SER A 121 -13.50 -29.27 -12.62
CA SER A 121 -13.46 -29.51 -14.07
C SER A 121 -14.50 -28.67 -14.80
N GLY A 122 -14.32 -28.45 -16.10
CA GLY A 122 -15.25 -27.64 -16.90
C GLY A 122 -15.42 -26.23 -16.34
N ASP A 123 -16.65 -25.72 -16.34
CA ASP A 123 -16.96 -24.34 -15.94
C ASP A 123 -16.66 -24.04 -14.46
N THR A 124 -16.58 -25.07 -13.60
CA THR A 124 -16.28 -24.90 -12.17
C THR A 124 -14.79 -25.04 -11.84
N ALA A 125 -13.92 -25.32 -12.82
CA ALA A 125 -12.51 -25.61 -12.56
C ALA A 125 -11.80 -24.48 -11.79
N PHE A 126 -11.95 -23.23 -12.25
CA PHE A 126 -11.27 -22.08 -11.65
C PHE A 126 -11.73 -21.83 -10.20
N VAL A 127 -13.04 -21.75 -9.97
CA VAL A 127 -13.62 -21.52 -8.63
C VAL A 127 -13.37 -22.69 -7.67
N ALA A 128 -13.30 -23.93 -8.18
CA ALA A 128 -12.93 -25.08 -7.38
C ALA A 128 -11.47 -24.99 -6.90
N CYS A 129 -10.55 -24.54 -7.75
CA CYS A 129 -9.16 -24.30 -7.36
C CYS A 129 -9.04 -23.26 -6.24
N ASP A 130 -9.79 -22.16 -6.31
CA ASP A 130 -9.85 -21.15 -5.23
C ASP A 130 -10.36 -21.76 -3.92
N ALA A 131 -11.44 -22.55 -3.98
CA ALA A 131 -11.98 -23.23 -2.81
C ALA A 131 -11.00 -24.26 -2.21
N ILE A 132 -10.31 -25.05 -3.06
CA ILE A 132 -9.28 -26.00 -2.63
C ILE A 132 -8.14 -25.27 -1.91
N ALA A 133 -7.69 -24.12 -2.43
CA ALA A 133 -6.64 -23.33 -1.80
C ALA A 133 -6.97 -22.91 -0.35
N VAL A 134 -8.26 -22.75 -0.05
CA VAL A 134 -8.76 -22.40 1.29
C VAL A 134 -8.98 -23.63 2.18
N ILE A 135 -9.46 -24.73 1.60
CA ILE A 135 -9.87 -25.93 2.33
C ILE A 135 -8.67 -26.83 2.66
N ALA A 136 -7.82 -27.11 1.67
CA ALA A 136 -6.76 -28.11 1.77
C ALA A 136 -5.78 -27.89 2.94
N PRO A 137 -5.37 -26.65 3.29
CA PRO A 137 -4.50 -26.43 4.44
C PRO A 137 -5.06 -26.90 5.80
N ARG A 138 -6.36 -27.18 5.89
CA ARG A 138 -7.04 -27.70 7.10
C ARG A 138 -7.34 -29.19 7.04
N ALA A 139 -7.16 -29.84 5.88
CA ALA A 139 -7.39 -31.26 5.68
C ALA A 139 -6.22 -32.10 6.24
N SER A 140 -6.56 -33.28 6.74
CA SER A 140 -5.63 -34.30 7.24
C SER A 140 -5.21 -35.28 6.14
N GLU A 141 -6.09 -35.57 5.18
CA GLU A 141 -5.80 -36.37 4.00
C GLU A 141 -5.68 -35.47 2.76
N ARG A 142 -4.46 -35.38 2.21
CA ARG A 142 -4.14 -34.49 1.09
C ARG A 142 -3.61 -35.29 -0.09
N GLU A 143 -4.52 -35.94 -0.79
CA GLU A 143 -4.23 -36.56 -2.08
C GLU A 143 -4.86 -35.72 -3.18
N ALA A 144 -4.03 -35.13 -4.05
CA ALA A 144 -4.52 -34.29 -5.12
C ALA A 144 -5.35 -35.12 -6.11
N PRO A 145 -6.66 -34.86 -6.24
CA PRO A 145 -7.49 -35.71 -7.07
C PRO A 145 -7.12 -35.56 -8.54
N LYS A 146 -7.41 -36.61 -9.32
CA LYS A 146 -7.10 -36.68 -10.76
C LYS A 146 -7.52 -35.43 -11.54
N ASN A 147 -8.60 -34.77 -11.14
CA ASN A 147 -9.07 -33.54 -11.78
C ASN A 147 -8.13 -32.36 -11.54
N VAL A 148 -7.66 -32.15 -10.31
CA VAL A 148 -6.71 -31.08 -9.98
C VAL A 148 -5.37 -31.34 -10.68
N LYS A 149 -4.90 -32.60 -10.70
CA LYS A 149 -3.68 -32.97 -11.42
C LYS A 149 -3.76 -32.68 -12.93
N LYS A 150 -4.92 -32.86 -13.55
CA LYS A 150 -5.12 -32.51 -14.97
C LYS A 150 -5.03 -31.01 -15.22
N LEU A 151 -5.49 -30.18 -14.28
CA LEU A 151 -5.48 -28.72 -14.44
C LEU A 151 -4.06 -28.17 -14.48
N VAL A 152 -3.13 -28.77 -13.74
CA VAL A 152 -1.70 -28.42 -13.78
C VAL A 152 -1.11 -28.57 -15.20
N GLY A 153 -1.64 -29.48 -16.02
CA GLY A 153 -1.24 -29.68 -17.42
C GLY A 153 -2.25 -29.19 -18.45
N ASP A 154 -3.17 -28.29 -18.08
CA ASP A 154 -4.17 -27.76 -19.01
C ASP A 154 -3.51 -26.91 -20.12
N LYS A 155 -4.15 -26.80 -21.29
CA LYS A 155 -3.64 -25.94 -22.38
C LYS A 155 -3.80 -24.46 -22.04
N ASP A 156 -4.77 -24.10 -21.21
CA ASP A 156 -5.01 -22.73 -20.76
C ASP A 156 -4.12 -22.42 -19.56
N ALA A 157 -3.19 -21.47 -19.74
CA ALA A 157 -2.27 -21.03 -18.70
C ALA A 157 -2.99 -20.50 -17.44
N ARG A 158 -4.19 -19.91 -17.58
CA ARG A 158 -4.98 -19.45 -16.43
C ARG A 158 -5.49 -20.62 -15.59
N LEU A 159 -5.92 -21.69 -16.26
CA LEU A 159 -6.33 -22.93 -15.58
C LEU A 159 -5.13 -23.67 -15.00
N ARG A 160 -3.97 -23.65 -15.68
CA ARG A 160 -2.71 -24.16 -15.11
C ARG A 160 -2.30 -23.42 -13.85
N ALA A 161 -2.34 -22.08 -13.84
CA ALA A 161 -1.99 -21.29 -12.67
C ALA A 161 -2.94 -21.56 -11.49
N ALA A 162 -4.26 -21.61 -11.74
CA ALA A 162 -5.23 -21.98 -10.71
C ALA A 162 -5.00 -23.42 -10.20
N GLY A 163 -4.73 -24.35 -11.12
CA GLY A 163 -4.38 -25.74 -10.84
C GLY A 163 -3.10 -25.86 -10.00
N ALA A 164 -2.06 -25.09 -10.33
CA ALA A 164 -0.77 -25.07 -9.63
C ALA A 164 -0.95 -24.73 -8.16
N ARG A 165 -1.61 -23.59 -7.87
CA ARG A 165 -1.84 -23.15 -6.49
C ARG A 165 -2.65 -24.17 -5.69
N ALA A 166 -3.70 -24.74 -6.30
CA ALA A 166 -4.54 -25.77 -5.68
C ALA A 166 -3.79 -27.08 -5.42
N TYR A 167 -3.03 -27.55 -6.42
CA TYR A 167 -2.28 -28.81 -6.34
C TYR A 167 -1.23 -28.78 -5.24
N VAL A 168 -0.46 -27.69 -5.19
CA VAL A 168 0.64 -27.55 -4.22
C VAL A 168 0.13 -27.66 -2.80
N VAL A 169 -1.04 -27.10 -2.48
CA VAL A 169 -1.61 -27.17 -1.12
C VAL A 169 -2.33 -28.49 -0.80
N CYS A 170 -2.68 -29.31 -1.81
CA CYS A 170 -3.53 -30.49 -1.64
C CYS A 170 -2.89 -31.83 -2.04
N SER A 171 -1.59 -31.88 -2.37
CA SER A 171 -0.83 -33.13 -2.60
C SER A 171 0.34 -33.28 -1.64
N ASP A 172 0.56 -34.50 -1.12
CA ASP A 172 1.73 -34.84 -0.32
C ASP A 172 2.76 -35.71 -1.05
N ALA A 173 2.32 -36.69 -1.84
CA ALA A 173 3.18 -37.77 -2.33
C ALA A 173 4.14 -37.36 -3.46
N ASP A 174 3.68 -36.53 -4.40
CA ASP A 174 4.43 -36.11 -5.59
C ASP A 174 4.55 -34.59 -5.71
N ARG A 175 4.25 -33.86 -4.63
CA ARG A 175 4.25 -32.39 -4.59
C ARG A 175 5.54 -31.78 -5.11
N LEU A 176 6.70 -32.27 -4.68
CA LEU A 176 7.99 -31.69 -5.05
C LEU A 176 8.31 -31.90 -6.54
N GLU A 177 7.92 -33.05 -7.10
CA GLU A 177 8.07 -33.35 -8.53
C GLU A 177 7.21 -32.39 -9.36
N VAL A 178 5.93 -32.26 -9.02
CA VAL A 178 5.01 -31.35 -9.72
C VAL A 178 5.39 -29.88 -9.52
N LEU A 179 5.86 -29.51 -8.33
CA LEU A 179 6.34 -28.15 -8.07
C LEU A 179 7.56 -27.82 -8.94
N ALA A 180 8.48 -28.78 -9.14
CA ALA A 180 9.60 -28.61 -10.06
C ALA A 180 9.14 -28.46 -11.52
N GLU A 181 8.17 -29.26 -11.97
CA GLU A 181 7.57 -29.13 -13.30
C GLU A 181 6.92 -27.76 -13.50
N LEU A 182 6.16 -27.28 -12.51
CA LEU A 182 5.49 -25.99 -12.54
C LEU A 182 6.46 -24.81 -12.62
N PHE A 183 7.63 -24.92 -11.99
CA PHE A 183 8.67 -23.89 -12.08
C PHE A 183 9.39 -23.86 -13.43
N GLU A 184 9.21 -24.88 -14.26
CA GLU A 184 9.66 -24.92 -15.66
C GLU A 184 8.56 -24.51 -16.65
N ASP A 185 7.36 -24.14 -16.20
CA ASP A 185 6.31 -23.64 -17.09
C ASP A 185 6.77 -22.36 -17.81
N GLU A 186 6.43 -22.26 -19.09
CA GLU A 186 6.78 -21.10 -19.92
C GLU A 186 6.08 -19.82 -19.45
N HIS A 187 4.97 -19.95 -18.72
CA HIS A 187 4.18 -18.84 -18.23
C HIS A 187 4.57 -18.40 -16.81
N LEU A 188 4.87 -17.12 -16.64
CA LEU A 188 5.21 -16.53 -15.34
C LEU A 188 4.05 -16.61 -14.36
N GLY A 189 2.81 -16.52 -14.84
CA GLY A 189 1.62 -16.66 -14.00
C GLY A 189 1.52 -18.03 -13.32
N VAL A 190 1.91 -19.10 -14.02
CA VAL A 190 1.91 -20.46 -13.47
C VAL A 190 3.00 -20.60 -12.41
N ARG A 191 4.21 -20.12 -12.71
CA ARG A 191 5.34 -20.12 -11.76
C ARG A 191 5.06 -19.28 -10.50
N ALA A 192 4.44 -18.11 -10.68
CA ALA A 192 4.01 -17.25 -9.57
C ALA A 192 2.98 -17.98 -8.68
N ALA A 193 1.97 -18.61 -9.29
CA ALA A 193 0.95 -19.37 -8.56
C ALA A 193 1.52 -20.59 -7.83
N ALA A 194 2.55 -21.24 -8.39
CA ALA A 194 3.26 -22.33 -7.74
C ALA A 194 4.01 -21.86 -6.47
N ALA A 195 4.69 -20.72 -6.54
CA ALA A 195 5.34 -20.10 -5.38
C ALA A 195 4.31 -19.65 -4.32
N GLU A 196 3.18 -19.05 -4.73
CA GLU A 196 2.07 -18.72 -3.83
C GLU A 196 1.51 -19.95 -3.12
N GLY A 197 1.28 -21.05 -3.86
CA GLY A 197 0.85 -22.33 -3.28
C GLY A 197 1.85 -22.87 -2.26
N ALA A 198 3.15 -22.74 -2.55
CA ALA A 198 4.21 -23.16 -1.65
C ALA A 198 4.27 -22.33 -0.37
N ALA A 199 3.96 -21.02 -0.45
CA ALA A 199 3.85 -20.13 0.70
C ALA A 199 2.57 -20.36 1.52
N LEU A 200 1.46 -20.74 0.87
CA LEU A 200 0.18 -21.01 1.52
C LEU A 200 0.18 -22.31 2.35
N ASP A 201 0.94 -23.32 1.92
CA ASP A 201 1.14 -24.56 2.67
C ASP A 201 2.64 -24.83 2.85
N PRO A 202 3.34 -24.07 3.71
CA PRO A 202 4.80 -24.12 3.79
C PRO A 202 5.31 -25.42 4.39
N ARG A 203 6.38 -25.98 3.81
CA ARG A 203 7.04 -27.21 4.28
C ARG A 203 8.55 -27.07 4.28
N ALA A 204 9.24 -27.67 5.24
CA ALA A 204 10.70 -27.70 5.24
C ALA A 204 11.27 -28.47 4.03
N SER A 205 10.57 -29.51 3.56
CA SER A 205 11.03 -30.38 2.47
C SER A 205 11.13 -29.71 1.10
N GLN A 206 10.47 -28.56 0.89
CA GLN A 206 10.54 -27.80 -0.37
C GLN A 206 11.65 -26.75 -0.39
N LEU A 207 12.36 -26.52 0.73
CA LEU A 207 13.39 -25.49 0.82
C LEU A 207 14.48 -25.63 -0.24
N GLU A 208 14.97 -26.85 -0.47
CA GLU A 208 16.02 -27.09 -1.47
C GLU A 208 15.57 -26.71 -2.89
N LEU A 209 14.34 -27.09 -3.26
CA LEU A 209 13.77 -26.76 -4.57
C LEU A 209 13.53 -25.25 -4.70
N LEU A 210 12.88 -24.63 -3.70
CA LEU A 210 12.60 -23.19 -3.73
C LEU A 210 13.89 -22.36 -3.77
N ARG A 211 14.93 -22.77 -3.04
CA ARG A 211 16.26 -22.13 -3.10
C ARG A 211 16.89 -22.27 -4.47
N ALA A 212 16.81 -23.45 -5.10
CA ALA A 212 17.34 -23.67 -6.44
C ALA A 212 16.68 -22.70 -7.44
N GLU A 213 15.35 -22.57 -7.37
CA GLU A 213 14.59 -21.61 -8.19
C GLU A 213 14.97 -20.15 -7.91
N LEU A 214 15.07 -19.79 -6.62
CA LEU A 214 15.50 -18.46 -6.22
C LEU A 214 16.95 -18.16 -6.64
N SER A 215 17.75 -19.17 -6.92
CA SER A 215 19.13 -19.05 -7.42
C SER A 215 19.24 -18.95 -8.95
N ARG A 216 18.13 -19.05 -9.69
CA ARG A 216 18.15 -18.98 -11.16
C ARG A 216 18.51 -17.58 -11.65
N ARG A 217 19.40 -17.51 -12.63
CA ARG A 217 19.75 -16.26 -13.31
C ARG A 217 18.56 -15.77 -14.14
N GLY A 218 18.32 -14.46 -14.14
CA GLY A 218 17.23 -13.86 -14.91
C GLY A 218 15.82 -14.18 -14.40
N LEU A 219 15.69 -14.61 -13.14
CA LEU A 219 14.38 -14.75 -12.48
C LEU A 219 13.65 -13.40 -12.47
N ASP A 220 12.42 -13.40 -12.98
CA ASP A 220 11.54 -12.23 -13.00
C ASP A 220 11.21 -11.74 -11.57
N ARG A 221 11.14 -10.42 -11.38
CA ARG A 221 10.93 -9.79 -10.08
C ARG A 221 9.59 -10.16 -9.43
N THR A 222 8.56 -10.40 -10.24
CA THR A 222 7.21 -10.79 -9.79
C THR A 222 7.21 -12.19 -9.20
N VAL A 223 7.95 -13.11 -9.83
CA VAL A 223 8.14 -14.49 -9.33
C VAL A 223 9.12 -14.50 -8.15
N GLU A 224 10.18 -13.68 -8.20
CA GLU A 224 11.16 -13.52 -7.13
C GLU A 224 10.48 -13.13 -5.81
N ARG A 225 9.61 -12.11 -5.79
CA ARG A 225 8.88 -11.69 -4.58
C ARG A 225 8.11 -12.85 -3.93
N ARG A 226 7.42 -13.65 -4.75
CA ARG A 226 6.64 -14.80 -4.28
C ARG A 226 7.52 -15.95 -3.80
N LEU A 227 8.64 -16.21 -4.48
CA LEU A 227 9.62 -17.22 -4.05
C LEU A 227 10.30 -16.83 -2.74
N VAL A 228 10.65 -15.55 -2.54
CA VAL A 228 11.20 -15.05 -1.26
C VAL A 228 10.21 -15.32 -0.13
N ALA A 229 8.93 -14.99 -0.32
CA ALA A 229 7.88 -15.29 0.66
C ALA A 229 7.73 -16.80 0.91
N ALA A 230 7.74 -17.62 -0.15
CA ALA A 230 7.64 -19.06 -0.05
C ALA A 230 8.82 -19.68 0.71
N VAL A 231 10.05 -19.23 0.47
CA VAL A 231 11.25 -19.69 1.19
C VAL A 231 11.19 -19.28 2.65
N ALA A 232 10.82 -18.02 2.95
CA ALA A 232 10.67 -17.53 4.33
C ALA A 232 9.63 -18.35 5.11
N ALA A 233 8.43 -18.53 4.54
CA ALA A 233 7.36 -19.32 5.16
C ALA A 233 7.79 -20.80 5.37
N SER A 234 8.47 -21.38 4.38
CA SER A 234 8.99 -22.76 4.44
C SER A 234 10.08 -22.96 5.49
N ALA A 235 10.94 -21.96 5.67
CA ALA A 235 11.92 -21.93 6.75
C ALA A 235 11.22 -21.86 8.11
N GLY A 236 10.17 -21.03 8.22
CA GLY A 236 9.27 -20.96 9.38
C GLY A 236 8.64 -22.30 9.79
N ALA A 237 8.41 -23.19 8.82
CA ALA A 237 7.85 -24.52 9.03
C ALA A 237 8.87 -25.62 9.37
N ALA A 238 10.17 -25.31 9.42
CA ALA A 238 11.21 -26.27 9.78
C ALA A 238 11.24 -26.59 11.29
N GLU A 239 11.86 -27.72 11.66
CA GLU A 239 12.07 -28.06 13.08
C GLU A 239 12.91 -27.01 13.82
N SER A 240 13.83 -26.35 13.11
CA SER A 240 14.63 -25.24 13.59
C SER A 240 14.55 -24.07 12.60
N PRO A 241 13.51 -23.22 12.71
CA PRO A 241 13.25 -22.15 11.74
C PRO A 241 14.40 -21.17 11.55
N GLU A 242 15.01 -20.73 12.64
CA GLU A 242 16.16 -19.81 12.62
C GLU A 242 17.37 -20.41 11.91
N SER A 243 17.67 -21.70 12.16
CA SER A 243 18.76 -22.40 11.47
C SER A 243 18.47 -22.63 9.99
N ALA A 244 17.22 -22.92 9.63
CA ALA A 244 16.82 -23.08 8.24
C ALA A 244 16.97 -21.74 7.49
N ALA A 245 16.39 -20.67 8.04
CA ALA A 245 16.46 -19.34 7.44
C ALA A 245 17.91 -18.87 7.23
N THR A 246 18.77 -19.02 8.25
CA THR A 246 20.18 -18.62 8.13
C THR A 246 20.96 -19.47 7.13
N ALA A 247 20.64 -20.77 6.99
CA ALA A 247 21.24 -21.63 5.99
C ALA A 247 20.85 -21.21 4.56
N GLU A 248 19.57 -20.88 4.33
CA GLU A 248 19.10 -20.39 3.03
C GLU A 248 19.73 -19.05 2.65
N VAL A 249 19.80 -18.11 3.60
CA VAL A 249 20.48 -16.82 3.40
C VAL A 249 21.95 -17.04 3.06
N ALA A 250 22.66 -17.87 3.82
CA ALA A 250 24.08 -18.16 3.58
C ALA A 250 24.32 -18.78 2.19
N ALA A 251 23.44 -19.68 1.75
CA ALA A 251 23.54 -20.31 0.44
C ALA A 251 23.37 -19.30 -0.70
N LEU A 252 22.39 -18.39 -0.60
CA LEU A 252 22.17 -17.32 -1.59
C LEU A 252 23.33 -16.31 -1.58
N SER A 253 23.82 -15.96 -0.39
CA SER A 253 24.89 -14.99 -0.19
C SER A 253 26.25 -15.47 -0.70
N ALA A 254 26.46 -16.79 -0.78
CA ALA A 254 27.68 -17.37 -1.32
C ALA A 254 27.76 -17.32 -2.86
N SER A 255 26.67 -16.93 -3.54
CA SER A 255 26.67 -16.79 -5.00
C SER A 255 27.55 -15.63 -5.45
N SER A 256 28.30 -15.85 -6.54
CA SER A 256 29.02 -14.77 -7.23
C SER A 256 28.12 -13.89 -8.10
N ASP A 257 26.88 -14.33 -8.33
CA ASP A 257 25.87 -13.55 -9.05
C ASP A 257 25.20 -12.56 -8.09
N ALA A 258 25.37 -11.27 -8.36
CA ALA A 258 24.88 -10.20 -7.49
C ALA A 258 23.36 -10.23 -7.32
N ALA A 259 22.59 -10.63 -8.36
CA ALA A 259 21.13 -10.71 -8.24
C ALA A 259 20.73 -11.84 -7.28
N VAL A 260 21.42 -12.98 -7.33
CA VAL A 260 21.18 -14.09 -6.38
C VAL A 260 21.58 -13.70 -4.95
N ALA A 261 22.73 -13.04 -4.77
CA ALA A 261 23.15 -12.55 -3.45
C ALA A 261 22.15 -11.53 -2.88
N MET A 262 21.61 -10.64 -3.72
CA MET A 262 20.59 -9.66 -3.34
C MET A 262 19.30 -10.34 -2.82
N ARG A 263 18.90 -11.48 -3.39
CA ARG A 263 17.78 -12.28 -2.88
C ARG A 263 18.03 -12.84 -1.49
N GLY A 264 19.28 -13.10 -1.14
CA GLY A 264 19.68 -13.41 0.24
C GLY A 264 19.32 -12.30 1.21
N ALA A 265 19.56 -11.03 0.85
CA ALA A 265 19.15 -9.88 1.65
C ALA A 265 17.62 -9.74 1.70
N LEU A 266 16.93 -9.87 0.57
CA LEU A 266 15.46 -9.84 0.53
C LEU A 266 14.83 -10.92 1.42
N LEU A 267 15.44 -12.12 1.46
CA LEU A 267 15.03 -13.20 2.34
C LEU A 267 15.25 -12.85 3.82
N VAL A 268 16.34 -12.17 4.18
CA VAL A 268 16.54 -11.65 5.55
C VAL A 268 15.40 -10.69 5.92
N ALA A 269 15.04 -9.76 5.04
CA ALA A 269 13.94 -8.82 5.30
C ALA A 269 12.59 -9.54 5.46
N ALA A 270 12.31 -10.57 4.65
CA ALA A 270 11.11 -11.39 4.79
C ALA A 270 11.08 -12.13 6.14
N CYS A 271 12.15 -12.86 6.49
CA CYS A 271 12.25 -13.57 7.77
C CYS A 271 12.18 -12.65 8.99
N ALA A 272 12.73 -11.42 8.90
CA ALA A 272 12.73 -10.48 10.02
C ALA A 272 11.34 -9.91 10.37
N ARG A 273 10.37 -10.00 9.45
CA ARG A 273 8.97 -9.61 9.68
C ARG A 273 8.16 -10.71 10.38
N GLU A 274 8.70 -11.91 10.45
CA GLU A 274 8.04 -13.07 11.04
C GLU A 274 8.30 -13.16 12.56
N ASP A 275 7.27 -13.59 13.30
CA ASP A 275 7.34 -13.69 14.77
C ASP A 275 8.33 -14.75 15.28
N TRP A 276 8.67 -15.76 14.46
CA TRP A 276 9.50 -16.89 14.86
C TRP A 276 11.02 -16.63 14.76
N CYS A 277 11.46 -15.50 14.21
CA CYS A 277 12.86 -15.34 13.82
C CYS A 277 13.76 -14.69 14.89
N GLY A 278 14.88 -15.34 15.20
CA GLY A 278 15.95 -14.81 16.04
C GLY A 278 16.75 -13.71 15.34
N LYS A 279 16.51 -12.45 15.74
CA LYS A 279 17.16 -11.25 15.18
C LYS A 279 18.71 -11.31 15.16
N PRO A 280 19.41 -11.83 16.18
CA PRO A 280 20.88 -11.92 16.15
C PRO A 280 21.46 -12.86 15.08
N ALA A 281 20.81 -14.00 14.83
CA ALA A 281 21.30 -14.96 13.83
C ALA A 281 21.09 -14.44 12.40
N LEU A 282 19.96 -13.77 12.14
CA LEU A 282 19.74 -13.08 10.88
C LEU A 282 20.80 -12.00 10.63
N LEU A 283 21.14 -11.21 11.65
CA LEU A 283 22.18 -10.20 11.53
C LEU A 283 23.54 -10.84 11.18
N THR A 284 23.87 -11.96 11.82
CA THR A 284 25.10 -12.72 11.50
C THR A 284 25.10 -13.21 10.05
N ALA A 285 23.97 -13.73 9.56
CA ALA A 285 23.82 -14.20 8.20
C ALA A 285 23.89 -13.04 7.16
N LEU A 286 23.56 -11.82 7.57
CA LEU A 286 23.60 -10.62 6.73
C LEU A 286 25.01 -10.05 6.54
N GLU A 287 25.96 -10.31 7.45
CA GLU A 287 27.32 -9.73 7.42
C GLU A 287 28.07 -9.89 6.08
N PRO A 288 28.06 -11.07 5.40
CA PRO A 288 28.71 -11.22 4.10
C PRO A 288 28.11 -10.30 3.02
N LEU A 289 26.81 -10.03 3.11
CA LEU A 289 26.07 -9.18 2.16
C LEU A 289 26.36 -7.68 2.42
N LEU A 290 26.50 -7.27 3.68
CA LEU A 290 26.90 -5.90 4.04
C LEU A 290 28.30 -5.53 3.55
N SER A 291 29.17 -6.53 3.35
CA SER A 291 30.55 -6.36 2.86
C SER A 291 30.73 -6.82 1.40
N HIS A 292 29.64 -7.07 0.67
CA HIS A 292 29.69 -7.63 -0.67
C HIS A 292 30.35 -6.66 -1.68
N ALA A 293 30.99 -7.19 -2.73
CA ALA A 293 31.68 -6.36 -3.72
C ALA A 293 30.71 -5.47 -4.53
N ASP A 294 29.53 -6.01 -4.86
CA ASP A 294 28.48 -5.28 -5.57
C ASP A 294 27.76 -4.25 -4.68
N VAL A 295 27.56 -3.04 -5.22
CA VAL A 295 26.95 -1.92 -4.50
C VAL A 295 25.46 -2.16 -4.21
N GLY A 296 24.73 -2.76 -5.15
CA GLY A 296 23.30 -3.05 -5.00
C GLY A 296 23.06 -4.07 -3.90
N VAL A 297 23.88 -5.13 -3.84
CA VAL A 297 23.82 -6.13 -2.76
C VAL A 297 24.03 -5.47 -1.40
N ARG A 298 25.07 -4.63 -1.24
CA ARG A 298 25.30 -3.92 0.03
C ARG A 298 24.16 -2.98 0.39
N ALA A 299 23.56 -2.29 -0.59
CA ALA A 299 22.46 -1.37 -0.35
C ALA A 299 21.19 -2.11 0.10
N VAL A 300 20.80 -3.20 -0.56
CA VAL A 300 19.65 -4.03 -0.14
C VAL A 300 19.92 -4.70 1.21
N ALA A 301 21.14 -5.16 1.46
CA ALA A 301 21.53 -5.69 2.75
C ALA A 301 21.42 -4.65 3.86
N ALA A 302 21.90 -3.42 3.62
CA ALA A 302 21.70 -2.31 4.56
C ALA A 302 20.20 -2.10 4.83
N GLY A 303 19.36 -2.11 3.79
CA GLY A 303 17.90 -1.97 3.89
C GLY A 303 17.18 -2.96 4.82
N CYS A 304 17.85 -4.03 5.25
CA CYS A 304 17.28 -5.03 6.16
C CYS A 304 17.49 -4.69 7.65
N LEU A 305 18.39 -3.77 7.97
CA LEU A 305 18.86 -3.53 9.35
C LEU A 305 17.73 -3.02 10.27
N SER A 306 16.82 -2.18 9.79
CA SER A 306 15.66 -1.73 10.56
C SER A 306 14.67 -2.85 10.90
N SER A 307 14.46 -3.79 9.97
CA SER A 307 13.59 -4.96 10.19
C SER A 307 14.18 -5.89 11.27
N ILE A 308 15.50 -6.07 11.27
CA ILE A 308 16.22 -6.80 12.33
C ILE A 308 16.11 -6.05 13.66
N GLY A 309 16.46 -4.77 13.69
CA GLY A 309 16.41 -3.97 14.91
C GLY A 309 17.55 -4.21 15.90
N GLY A 310 17.57 -3.44 16.97
CA GLY A 310 18.55 -3.55 18.06
C GLY A 310 19.85 -2.77 17.85
N ASP A 311 20.64 -2.68 18.92
CA ASP A 311 21.86 -1.86 18.95
C ASP A 311 22.95 -2.39 18.00
N ASP A 312 23.02 -3.71 17.82
CA ASP A 312 23.96 -4.31 16.88
C ASP A 312 23.66 -3.91 15.43
N ALA A 313 22.39 -3.97 14.99
CA ALA A 313 21.99 -3.55 13.64
C ALA A 313 22.24 -2.05 13.44
N ARG A 314 21.98 -1.23 14.47
CA ARG A 314 22.30 0.20 14.48
C ARG A 314 23.80 0.44 14.30
N ALA A 315 24.66 -0.31 14.99
CA ALA A 315 26.11 -0.18 14.85
C ALA A 315 26.59 -0.50 13.42
N ARG A 316 25.99 -1.49 12.74
CA ARG A 316 26.29 -1.78 11.32
C ARG A 316 25.83 -0.64 10.42
N ALA A 317 24.65 -0.09 10.66
CA ALA A 317 24.15 1.06 9.89
C ALA A 317 25.07 2.28 10.08
N GLN A 318 25.54 2.57 11.30
CA GLN A 318 26.52 3.64 11.55
C GLN A 318 27.85 3.38 10.82
N ALA A 319 28.36 2.15 10.85
CA ALA A 319 29.58 1.78 10.15
C ALA A 319 29.46 2.00 8.63
N LEU A 320 28.35 1.56 8.03
CA LEU A 320 28.08 1.76 6.60
C LEU A 320 27.92 3.23 6.24
N ALA A 321 27.13 3.99 7.01
CA ALA A 321 26.91 5.43 6.78
C ALA A 321 28.21 6.25 6.89
N LYS A 322 29.19 5.78 7.66
CA LYS A 322 30.50 6.44 7.80
C LYS A 322 31.54 5.95 6.80
N GLY A 323 31.55 4.65 6.48
CA GLY A 323 32.69 3.98 5.85
C GLY A 323 32.47 3.45 4.43
N ASP A 324 31.23 3.29 3.94
CA ASP A 324 31.03 2.73 2.60
C ASP A 324 31.45 3.72 1.51
N SER A 325 32.17 3.21 0.51
CA SER A 325 32.63 3.99 -0.63
C SER A 325 31.48 4.52 -1.51
N ALA A 326 30.37 3.80 -1.60
CA ALA A 326 29.25 4.12 -2.46
C ALA A 326 28.20 4.98 -1.74
N ALA A 327 27.83 6.11 -2.37
CA ALA A 327 26.81 7.01 -1.83
C ALA A 327 25.45 6.31 -1.63
N ARG A 328 25.06 5.41 -2.55
CA ARG A 328 23.82 4.62 -2.45
C ARG A 328 23.72 3.82 -1.15
N VAL A 329 24.80 3.15 -0.74
CA VAL A 329 24.84 2.39 0.52
C VAL A 329 24.80 3.33 1.73
N ARG A 330 25.55 4.44 1.70
CA ARG A 330 25.51 5.44 2.78
C ARG A 330 24.12 6.05 2.96
N ARG A 331 23.44 6.39 1.86
CA ARG A 331 22.05 6.87 1.87
C ARG A 331 21.12 5.86 2.51
N GLN A 332 21.19 4.59 2.09
CA GLN A 332 20.35 3.56 2.69
C GLN A 332 20.63 3.42 4.18
N ALA A 333 21.89 3.37 4.59
CA ALA A 333 22.27 3.27 6.00
C ALA A 333 21.71 4.43 6.85
N VAL A 334 21.65 5.66 6.32
CA VAL A 334 20.99 6.81 6.99
C VAL A 334 19.47 6.60 7.12
N ARG A 335 18.80 6.05 6.10
CA ARG A 335 17.37 5.69 6.18
C ARG A 335 17.12 4.66 7.28
N GLU A 336 17.99 3.66 7.38
CA GLU A 336 17.89 2.63 8.42
C GLU A 336 18.07 3.19 9.83
N LEU A 337 19.06 4.07 10.04
CA LEU A 337 19.25 4.75 11.33
C LEU A 337 18.00 5.53 11.72
N THR A 338 17.36 6.18 10.75
CA THR A 338 16.09 6.90 10.93
C THR A 338 14.97 5.96 11.38
N ALA A 339 14.79 4.84 10.66
CA ALA A 339 13.77 3.84 10.96
C ALA A 339 14.00 3.12 12.31
N LEU A 340 15.26 2.94 12.73
CA LEU A 340 15.64 2.37 14.03
C LEU A 340 15.37 3.31 15.22
N GLY A 341 14.95 4.55 14.97
CA GLY A 341 14.45 5.48 15.98
C GLY A 341 15.47 6.47 16.52
N VAL A 342 15.88 7.43 15.68
CA VAL A 342 16.80 8.54 16.04
C VAL A 342 16.31 9.33 17.26
N ALA A 343 15.00 9.57 17.37
CA ALA A 343 14.40 10.38 18.43
C ALA A 343 14.58 9.81 19.85
N LYS A 344 14.98 8.55 20.00
CA LYS A 344 15.13 7.87 21.29
C LYS A 344 16.59 7.62 21.68
N ASP A 345 17.54 8.03 20.86
CA ASP A 345 18.96 7.73 21.05
C ASP A 345 19.85 8.94 20.74
N GLU A 346 20.29 9.62 21.80
CA GLU A 346 21.25 10.73 21.72
C GLU A 346 22.55 10.33 21.01
N GLY A 347 22.97 9.06 21.09
CA GLY A 347 24.17 8.56 20.41
C GLY A 347 24.02 8.55 18.89
N THR A 348 22.86 8.08 18.38
CA THR A 348 22.54 8.15 16.95
C THR A 348 22.41 9.59 16.49
N LEU A 349 21.80 10.47 17.30
CA LEU A 349 21.66 11.88 16.96
C LEU A 349 23.01 12.57 16.81
N ALA A 350 23.91 12.38 17.78
CA ALA A 350 25.28 12.91 17.73
C ALA A 350 26.05 12.37 16.52
N PHE A 351 25.89 11.08 16.20
CA PHE A 351 26.48 10.48 15.00
C PHE A 351 25.98 11.15 13.72
N LEU A 352 24.67 11.39 13.58
CA LEU A 352 24.10 12.04 12.40
C LEU A 352 24.57 13.49 12.27
N VAL A 353 24.69 14.23 13.38
CA VAL A 353 25.27 15.58 13.38
C VAL A 353 26.74 15.57 12.92
N GLU A 354 27.57 14.64 13.41
CA GLU A 354 28.95 14.45 12.92
C GLU A 354 28.95 14.15 11.41
N ARG A 355 28.09 13.22 10.96
CA ARG A 355 28.00 12.82 9.56
C ARG A 355 27.56 13.96 8.65
N LEU A 356 26.64 14.83 9.08
CA LEU A 356 26.19 15.97 8.29
C LEU A 356 27.36 16.85 7.83
N GLY A 357 28.32 17.13 8.73
CA GLY A 357 29.49 17.95 8.43
C GLY A 357 30.56 17.27 7.56
N ALA A 358 30.50 15.94 7.41
CA ALA A 358 31.54 15.14 6.75
C ALA A 358 31.02 14.31 5.57
N GLU A 359 29.75 14.42 5.20
CA GLU A 359 29.15 13.65 4.10
C GLU A 359 29.26 14.39 2.76
N PRO A 360 30.04 13.85 1.78
CA PRO A 360 30.21 14.50 0.49
C PRO A 360 28.96 14.44 -0.41
N ASP A 361 28.13 13.40 -0.30
CA ASP A 361 26.95 13.23 -1.15
C ASP A 361 25.79 14.12 -0.68
N ALA A 362 25.27 14.96 -1.59
CA ALA A 362 24.20 15.91 -1.25
C ALA A 362 22.89 15.20 -0.87
N GLN A 363 22.54 14.10 -1.54
CA GLN A 363 21.34 13.34 -1.20
C GLN A 363 21.46 12.66 0.17
N ALA A 364 22.64 12.15 0.53
CA ALA A 364 22.89 11.66 1.89
C ALA A 364 22.80 12.78 2.94
N ARG A 365 23.34 13.98 2.67
CA ARG A 365 23.14 15.15 3.55
C ARG A 365 21.66 15.54 3.67
N GLU A 366 20.91 15.50 2.57
CA GLU A 366 19.46 15.75 2.55
C GLU A 366 18.72 14.79 3.48
N LEU A 367 19.05 13.50 3.44
CA LEU A 367 18.48 12.50 4.35
C LEU A 367 18.86 12.74 5.80
N ILE A 368 20.11 13.12 6.07
CA ILE A 368 20.58 13.44 7.42
C ILE A 368 19.83 14.64 7.99
N VAL A 369 19.69 15.74 7.24
CA VAL A 369 18.94 16.91 7.74
C VAL A 369 17.47 16.59 8.00
N CYS A 370 16.85 15.72 7.19
CA CYS A 370 15.48 15.25 7.45
C CYS A 370 15.41 14.39 8.71
N ALA A 371 16.38 13.49 8.92
CA ALA A 371 16.45 12.62 10.11
C ALA A 371 16.67 13.41 11.41
N LEU A 372 17.32 14.59 11.33
CA LEU A 372 17.54 15.50 12.46
C LEU A 372 16.30 16.35 12.82
N ALA A 373 15.16 16.17 12.14
CA ALA A 373 13.89 16.81 12.48
C ALA A 373 13.25 16.20 13.74
N VAL A 374 13.97 16.25 14.86
CA VAL A 374 13.58 15.67 16.14
C VAL A 374 13.13 16.80 17.08
N GLU A 375 11.92 16.66 17.62
CA GLU A 375 11.34 17.59 18.59
C GLU A 375 12.16 17.62 19.90
N GLU A 376 12.26 18.79 20.52
CA GLU A 376 12.85 18.98 21.87
C GLU A 376 14.34 18.58 21.99
N GLN A 377 15.08 18.59 20.88
CA GLN A 377 16.50 18.27 20.83
C GLN A 377 17.34 19.48 20.40
N ASP A 378 17.67 20.37 21.34
CA ASP A 378 18.38 21.62 21.03
C ASP A 378 19.77 21.41 20.40
N SER A 379 20.39 20.24 20.62
CA SER A 379 21.70 19.90 20.06
C SER A 379 21.75 19.89 18.52
N VAL A 380 20.59 19.73 17.85
CA VAL A 380 20.49 19.72 16.39
C VAL A 380 20.26 21.09 15.76
N VAL A 381 19.87 22.08 16.56
CA VAL A 381 19.46 23.42 16.09
C VAL A 381 20.61 24.12 15.36
N GLN A 382 21.79 24.20 15.98
CA GLN A 382 22.96 24.86 15.36
C GLN A 382 23.47 24.12 14.10
N PRO A 383 23.59 22.78 14.10
CA PRO A 383 23.85 22.02 12.88
C PRO A 383 22.87 22.32 11.73
N LEU A 384 21.57 22.37 12.02
CA LEU A 384 20.55 22.69 11.02
C LEU A 384 20.65 24.15 10.53
N ILE A 385 20.94 25.10 11.41
CA ILE A 385 21.20 26.51 11.03
C ILE A 385 22.40 26.60 10.09
N ALA A 386 23.48 25.85 10.36
CA ALA A 386 24.63 25.81 9.47
C ALA A 386 24.26 25.24 8.08
N ALA A 387 23.43 24.20 8.05
CA ALA A 387 22.97 23.55 6.82
C ALA A 387 22.04 24.43 5.96
N LEU A 388 21.49 25.53 6.49
CA LEU A 388 20.79 26.54 5.68
C LEU A 388 21.69 27.18 4.61
N ASN A 389 23.02 27.05 4.76
CA ASN A 389 24.02 27.56 3.82
C ASN A 389 24.69 26.45 3.01
N ASP A 390 24.11 25.24 2.94
CA ASP A 390 24.63 24.15 2.12
C ASP A 390 24.69 24.58 0.63
N ALA A 391 25.70 24.09 -0.10
CA ALA A 391 25.86 24.39 -1.51
C ALA A 391 24.74 23.78 -2.38
N ASP A 392 24.17 22.65 -1.93
CA ASP A 392 22.98 22.06 -2.54
C ASP A 392 21.72 22.67 -1.93
N TRP A 393 20.90 23.30 -2.79
CA TRP A 393 19.68 23.97 -2.34
C TRP A 393 18.66 23.00 -1.74
N GLY A 394 18.66 21.71 -2.16
CA GLY A 394 17.78 20.68 -1.63
C GLY A 394 18.06 20.39 -0.17
N VAL A 395 19.33 20.30 0.20
CA VAL A 395 19.77 20.18 1.60
C VAL A 395 19.34 21.40 2.40
N ALA A 396 19.57 22.61 1.86
CA ALA A 396 19.27 23.86 2.57
C ALA A 396 17.76 24.06 2.82
N VAL A 397 16.89 23.71 1.87
CA VAL A 397 15.43 23.78 2.08
C VAL A 397 14.93 22.73 3.06
N CYS A 398 15.45 21.50 3.00
CA CYS A 398 15.11 20.46 3.97
C CYS A 398 15.57 20.84 5.38
N ALA A 399 16.72 21.51 5.51
CA ALA A 399 17.22 22.02 6.80
C ALA A 399 16.29 23.09 7.39
N ALA A 400 15.75 24.02 6.58
CA ALA A 400 14.79 25.01 7.05
C ALA A 400 13.49 24.37 7.58
N VAL A 401 13.00 23.34 6.88
CA VAL A 401 11.81 22.58 7.32
C VAL A 401 12.10 21.80 8.61
N SER A 402 13.23 21.10 8.67
CA SER A 402 13.65 20.34 9.86
C SER A 402 13.84 21.24 11.07
N LEU A 403 14.43 22.44 10.90
CA LEU A 403 14.63 23.40 11.97
C LEU A 403 13.30 23.81 12.62
N GLY A 404 12.27 24.04 11.81
CA GLY A 404 10.91 24.26 12.30
C GLY A 404 10.34 23.05 13.03
N ALA A 405 10.52 21.85 12.47
CA ALA A 405 10.04 20.60 13.06
C ALA A 405 10.70 20.26 14.43
N THR A 406 11.86 20.85 14.76
CA THR A 406 12.45 20.71 16.11
C THR A 406 11.58 21.35 17.22
N ARG A 407 10.70 22.28 16.85
CA ARG A 407 9.89 23.12 17.77
C ARG A 407 10.73 23.98 18.73
N SER A 408 12.04 24.10 18.50
CA SER A 408 12.92 24.94 19.33
C SER A 408 12.76 26.42 18.96
N ALA A 409 12.54 27.26 19.97
CA ALA A 409 12.40 28.70 19.77
C ALA A 409 13.70 29.34 19.23
N ASP A 410 14.85 28.73 19.49
CA ASP A 410 16.16 29.21 19.05
C ASP A 410 16.34 29.11 17.52
N GLY A 411 15.57 28.25 16.86
CA GLY A 411 15.56 28.13 15.40
C GLY A 411 14.79 29.25 14.68
N ILE A 412 13.86 29.92 15.38
CA ILE A 412 12.94 30.89 14.77
C ILE A 412 13.67 32.10 14.17
N PRO A 413 14.64 32.75 14.86
CA PRO A 413 15.36 33.89 14.29
C PRO A 413 16.08 33.55 12.98
N ALA A 414 16.62 32.32 12.86
CA ALA A 414 17.29 31.88 11.64
C ALA A 414 16.30 31.73 10.47
N LEU A 415 15.10 31.19 10.73
CA LEU A 415 14.03 31.07 9.74
C LEU A 415 13.49 32.45 9.32
N GLU A 416 13.26 33.35 10.28
CA GLU A 416 12.83 34.72 9.99
C GLU A 416 13.86 35.47 9.15
N GLY A 417 15.15 35.26 9.40
CA GLY A 417 16.26 35.82 8.62
C GLY A 417 16.24 35.45 7.13
N LEU A 418 15.63 34.31 6.77
CA LEU A 418 15.48 33.88 5.37
C LEU A 418 14.42 34.69 4.61
N SER A 419 13.61 35.50 5.29
CA SER A 419 12.57 36.33 4.66
C SER A 419 13.09 37.26 3.56
N GLY A 420 14.35 37.71 3.64
CA GLY A 420 14.99 38.57 2.64
C GLY A 420 15.79 37.82 1.57
N HIS A 421 15.80 36.48 1.58
CA HIS A 421 16.70 35.71 0.74
C HIS A 421 16.30 35.79 -0.75
N ASN A 422 17.28 35.91 -1.65
CA ASN A 422 17.01 36.02 -3.09
C ASN A 422 16.41 34.74 -3.69
N ASP A 423 16.79 33.58 -3.16
CA ASP A 423 16.23 32.29 -3.54
C ASP A 423 14.84 32.10 -2.91
N TRP A 424 13.81 32.04 -3.76
CA TRP A 424 12.43 31.84 -3.34
C TRP A 424 12.21 30.47 -2.68
N ARG A 425 13.01 29.46 -3.03
CA ARG A 425 12.92 28.10 -2.48
C ARG A 425 13.19 28.11 -0.98
N LEU A 426 14.21 28.86 -0.56
CA LEU A 426 14.54 29.05 0.85
C LEU A 426 13.52 29.92 1.57
N ARG A 427 13.00 30.98 0.93
CA ARG A 427 11.91 31.77 1.51
C ARG A 427 10.69 30.90 1.78
N GLY A 428 10.28 30.07 0.82
CA GLY A 428 9.16 29.14 0.96
C GLY A 428 9.40 28.08 2.02
N ALA A 429 10.60 27.49 2.05
CA ALA A 429 10.97 26.51 3.07
C ALA A 429 10.99 27.12 4.48
N ALA A 430 11.37 28.39 4.62
CA ALA A 430 11.27 29.12 5.88
C ALA A 430 9.82 29.30 6.33
N VAL A 431 8.87 29.57 5.42
CA VAL A 431 7.43 29.59 5.73
C VAL A 431 6.97 28.25 6.28
N VAL A 432 7.39 27.15 5.65
CA VAL A 432 7.06 25.79 6.12
C VAL A 432 7.66 25.52 7.50
N GLY A 433 8.93 25.87 7.71
CA GLY A 433 9.60 25.75 9.00
C GLY A 433 8.90 26.55 10.10
N LEU A 434 8.59 27.82 9.84
CA LEU A 434 7.85 28.68 10.77
C LEU A 434 6.46 28.09 11.10
N SER A 435 5.77 27.52 10.11
CA SER A 435 4.48 26.85 10.30
C SER A 435 4.61 25.61 11.20
N LYS A 436 5.66 24.80 10.99
CA LYS A 436 5.95 23.58 11.78
C LYS A 436 6.49 23.85 13.20
N SER A 437 7.02 25.05 13.45
CA SER A 437 7.49 25.43 14.79
C SER A 437 6.38 25.43 15.84
N LEU A 438 5.11 25.51 15.41
CA LEU A 438 3.94 25.67 16.26
C LEU A 438 4.10 26.82 17.27
N ASN A 439 4.87 27.85 16.90
CA ASN A 439 5.05 29.05 17.70
C ASN A 439 4.19 30.20 17.17
N LYS A 440 3.30 30.72 18.02
CA LYS A 440 2.43 31.87 17.69
C LYS A 440 3.22 33.14 17.37
N ASP A 441 4.45 33.27 17.86
CA ASP A 441 5.32 34.41 17.61
C ASP A 441 5.82 34.45 16.16
N ALA A 442 5.73 33.33 15.42
CA ALA A 442 6.01 33.28 13.99
C ALA A 442 4.88 33.83 13.11
N ILE A 443 3.66 34.01 13.65
CA ILE A 443 2.48 34.43 12.87
C ILE A 443 2.68 35.79 12.18
N PRO A 444 3.24 36.84 12.81
CA PRO A 444 3.54 38.11 12.13
C PRO A 444 4.47 37.95 10.93
N ALA A 445 5.49 37.09 11.03
CA ALA A 445 6.39 36.79 9.92
C ALA A 445 5.63 36.13 8.77
N LEU A 446 4.76 35.15 9.08
CA LEU A 446 3.91 34.47 8.09
C LEU A 446 2.91 35.41 7.42
N ILE A 447 2.28 36.33 8.16
CA ILE A 447 1.38 37.34 7.57
C ILE A 447 2.13 38.23 6.57
N THR A 448 3.38 38.60 6.90
CA THR A 448 4.22 39.41 5.99
C THR A 448 4.55 38.67 4.69
N ARG A 449 4.55 37.32 4.69
CA ARG A 449 4.79 36.52 3.47
C ARG A 449 3.63 36.50 2.49
N LEU A 450 2.45 37.01 2.86
CA LEU A 450 1.34 37.17 1.93
C LEU A 450 1.63 38.23 0.84
N GLU A 451 2.65 39.07 1.03
CA GLU A 451 3.16 40.06 0.05
C GLU A 451 4.30 39.52 -0.83
N ASP A 452 4.71 38.26 -0.70
CA ASP A 452 5.80 37.70 -1.51
C ASP A 452 5.42 37.65 -3.00
N THR A 453 6.41 37.79 -3.88
CA THR A 453 6.19 37.74 -5.33
C THR A 453 6.02 36.32 -5.84
N GLU A 454 6.50 35.32 -5.09
CA GLU A 454 6.46 33.91 -5.49
C GLU A 454 5.15 33.23 -5.02
N PRO A 455 4.29 32.74 -5.93
CA PRO A 455 2.99 32.17 -5.56
C PRO A 455 3.05 30.99 -4.58
N ALA A 456 4.10 30.16 -4.63
CA ALA A 456 4.25 29.03 -3.70
C ALA A 456 4.48 29.51 -2.25
N VAL A 457 5.25 30.60 -2.07
CA VAL A 457 5.50 31.21 -0.75
C VAL A 457 4.21 31.79 -0.18
N VAL A 458 3.49 32.57 -0.99
CA VAL A 458 2.22 33.19 -0.61
C VAL A 458 1.18 32.12 -0.25
N ARG A 459 1.01 31.10 -1.09
CA ARG A 459 0.00 30.06 -0.89
C ARG A 459 0.26 29.24 0.36
N THR A 460 1.51 28.83 0.57
CA THR A 460 1.89 28.06 1.76
C THR A 460 1.62 28.86 3.04
N ALA A 461 1.98 30.15 3.07
CA ALA A 461 1.70 31.02 4.21
C ALA A 461 0.18 31.20 4.43
N HIS A 462 -0.57 31.46 3.36
CA HIS A 462 -2.01 31.65 3.43
C HIS A 462 -2.74 30.39 3.92
N SER A 463 -2.41 29.22 3.37
CA SER A 463 -3.02 27.94 3.74
C SER A 463 -2.86 27.65 5.23
N PHE A 464 -1.64 27.85 5.76
CA PHE A 464 -1.39 27.73 7.19
C PHE A 464 -2.21 28.74 8.01
N LEU A 465 -2.16 30.02 7.66
CA LEU A 465 -2.88 31.08 8.38
C LEU A 465 -4.41 30.86 8.38
N GLU A 466 -4.98 30.42 7.25
CA GLU A 466 -6.39 30.07 7.13
C GLU A 466 -6.75 28.88 8.04
N SER A 467 -5.90 27.85 8.08
CA SER A 467 -6.11 26.68 8.94
C SER A 467 -6.10 27.04 10.44
N VAL A 468 -5.26 27.99 10.83
CA VAL A 468 -5.09 28.46 12.20
C VAL A 468 -6.22 29.43 12.60
N ALA A 469 -6.55 30.38 11.73
CA ALA A 469 -7.58 31.39 11.98
C ALA A 469 -9.00 30.83 11.93
N LYS A 470 -9.21 29.75 11.15
CA LYS A 470 -10.54 29.21 10.80
C LYS A 470 -11.47 30.29 10.24
N GLN A 471 -10.88 31.26 9.55
CA GLN A 471 -11.53 32.39 8.88
C GLN A 471 -10.86 32.58 7.53
N ASN A 472 -11.66 32.90 6.52
CA ASN A 472 -11.17 33.13 5.17
C ASN A 472 -11.13 34.64 4.91
N PHE A 473 -9.96 35.24 5.16
CA PHE A 473 -9.67 36.61 4.77
C PHE A 473 -9.07 36.62 3.36
N ALA A 474 -9.28 37.70 2.61
CA ALA A 474 -8.58 37.85 1.34
C ALA A 474 -7.05 37.85 1.57
N VAL A 475 -6.30 37.12 0.74
CA VAL A 475 -4.82 37.05 0.78
C VAL A 475 -4.20 38.45 0.82
N THR A 476 -4.79 39.40 0.11
CA THR A 476 -4.31 40.79 -0.02
C THR A 476 -4.67 41.70 1.17
N ASP A 477 -5.55 41.27 2.08
CA ASP A 477 -6.00 42.09 3.21
C ASP A 477 -5.13 41.85 4.46
N LEU A 478 -3.89 42.35 4.39
CA LEU A 478 -2.92 42.22 5.48
C LEU A 478 -3.39 42.88 6.76
N GLU A 479 -4.16 43.97 6.66
CA GLU A 479 -4.63 44.65 7.85
C GLU A 479 -5.72 43.84 8.56
N ALA A 480 -6.60 43.13 7.83
CA ALA A 480 -7.50 42.15 8.44
C ALA A 480 -6.73 41.04 9.16
N TRP A 481 -5.71 40.46 8.53
CA TRP A 481 -4.86 39.44 9.17
C TRP A 481 -4.14 39.96 10.42
N ARG A 482 -3.55 41.16 10.35
CA ARG A 482 -2.88 41.81 11.49
C ARG A 482 -3.88 42.16 12.59
N ALA A 483 -5.06 42.66 12.24
CA ALA A 483 -6.12 42.99 13.20
C ALA A 483 -6.62 41.73 13.91
N TRP A 484 -6.84 40.64 13.16
CA TRP A 484 -7.18 39.34 13.73
C TRP A 484 -6.13 38.86 14.72
N PHE A 485 -4.84 38.92 14.36
CA PHE A 485 -3.77 38.48 15.26
C PHE A 485 -3.64 39.39 16.49
N ARG A 486 -3.83 40.70 16.37
CA ARG A 486 -3.87 41.62 17.53
C ARG A 486 -5.01 41.30 18.49
N ASP A 487 -6.18 40.86 18.01
CA ASP A 487 -7.33 40.51 18.85
C ASP A 487 -7.23 39.10 19.45
N LYS A 488 -6.75 38.11 18.69
CA LYS A 488 -6.79 36.69 19.05
C LYS A 488 -5.44 36.08 19.42
N GLY A 489 -4.32 36.70 19.05
CA GLY A 489 -2.96 36.13 19.14
C GLY A 489 -2.57 35.68 20.54
N ASP A 490 -2.89 36.47 21.57
CA ASP A 490 -2.60 36.10 22.97
C ASP A 490 -3.29 34.81 23.41
N ARG A 491 -4.47 34.54 22.87
CA ARG A 491 -5.30 33.36 23.17
C ARG A 491 -5.16 32.24 22.13
N LEU A 492 -4.32 32.45 21.13
CA LEU A 492 -4.14 31.50 20.03
C LEU A 492 -3.42 30.26 20.55
N ARG A 493 -4.04 29.09 20.35
CA ARG A 493 -3.44 27.79 20.63
C ARG A 493 -3.26 27.05 19.30
N LEU A 494 -2.01 26.74 18.98
CA LEU A 494 -1.64 25.86 17.89
C LEU A 494 -1.70 24.42 18.43
N TYR A 495 -2.32 23.51 17.67
CA TYR A 495 -2.51 22.12 18.08
C TYR A 495 -1.52 21.22 17.36
N ASP A 496 -0.94 20.30 18.10
CA ASP A 496 -0.09 19.24 17.54
C ASP A 496 -0.96 18.25 16.74
N PRO A 497 -0.61 17.86 15.49
CA PRO A 497 -1.17 16.68 14.81
C PRO A 497 -1.45 15.48 15.72
N LYS A 498 -0.47 15.10 16.55
CA LYS A 498 -0.53 13.89 17.37
C LYS A 498 -1.65 13.99 18.40
N GLU A 499 -1.80 15.17 19.01
CA GLU A 499 -2.90 15.47 19.94
C GLU A 499 -4.27 15.41 19.23
N LEU A 500 -4.35 15.89 17.99
CA LEU A 500 -5.58 15.83 17.19
C LEU A 500 -5.94 14.39 16.79
N GLU A 501 -4.96 13.57 16.42
CA GLU A 501 -5.15 12.17 16.05
C GLU A 501 -5.59 11.31 17.24
N GLU A 502 -4.95 11.46 18.40
CA GLU A 502 -5.35 10.77 19.63
C GLU A 502 -6.79 11.10 20.02
N ARG A 503 -7.19 12.37 19.87
CA ARG A 503 -8.59 12.77 20.07
C ARG A 503 -9.51 12.10 19.04
N ARG A 504 -9.13 12.03 17.77
CA ARG A 504 -9.94 11.34 16.74
C ARG A 504 -10.12 9.85 17.07
N LYS A 505 -9.03 9.15 17.43
CA LYS A 505 -9.06 7.74 17.86
C LYS A 505 -9.98 7.53 19.07
N LYS A 506 -9.98 8.47 20.02
CA LYS A 506 -10.83 8.43 21.22
C LYS A 506 -12.32 8.62 20.94
N TYR A 507 -12.69 9.33 19.87
CA TYR A 507 -14.08 9.73 19.60
C TYR A 507 -14.70 9.10 18.34
N GLY A 508 -13.97 8.26 17.60
CA GLY A 508 -14.54 7.29 16.64
C GLY A 508 -15.29 7.87 15.43
N TYR A 509 -14.62 8.65 14.58
CA TYR A 509 -15.19 9.12 13.32
C TYR A 509 -14.67 8.27 12.15
N VAL A 510 -15.59 7.59 11.44
CA VAL A 510 -15.34 7.05 10.09
C VAL A 510 -15.29 8.24 9.14
N VAL A 511 -14.19 8.38 8.39
CA VAL A 511 -13.97 9.51 7.49
C VAL A 511 -14.35 9.06 6.09
N ASP A 512 -15.45 9.60 5.57
CA ASP A 512 -15.78 9.59 4.14
C ASP A 512 -14.55 10.01 3.32
N PRO A 513 -14.17 9.32 2.21
CA PRO A 513 -13.09 9.74 1.33
C PRO A 513 -13.08 11.24 1.04
N ALA A 514 -14.24 11.88 0.80
CA ALA A 514 -14.31 13.33 0.56
C ALA A 514 -13.83 14.17 1.77
N GLN A 515 -14.04 13.69 3.00
CA GLN A 515 -13.54 14.33 4.22
C GLN A 515 -12.01 14.17 4.38
N VAL A 516 -11.41 13.13 3.76
CA VAL A 516 -9.95 12.99 3.68
C VAL A 516 -9.32 14.09 2.82
N PHE A 517 -10.04 14.67 1.86
CA PHE A 517 -9.54 15.79 1.06
C PHE A 517 -9.90 17.17 1.63
N GLN A 518 -10.84 17.27 2.58
CA GLN A 518 -11.32 18.55 3.11
C GLN A 518 -10.23 19.46 3.71
N GLY A 519 -9.92 20.57 3.03
CA GLY A 519 -8.88 21.52 3.46
C GLY A 519 -7.47 21.03 3.20
N ILE A 520 -7.28 20.12 2.23
CA ILE A 520 -6.00 19.85 1.58
C ILE A 520 -6.07 20.48 0.19
N ASP A 521 -5.05 21.23 -0.19
CA ASP A 521 -4.93 21.75 -1.55
C ASP A 521 -4.54 20.62 -2.50
N VAL A 522 -5.46 20.23 -3.39
CA VAL A 522 -5.21 19.25 -4.46
C VAL A 522 -4.98 20.01 -5.76
N LEU A 523 -3.76 19.99 -6.27
CA LEU A 523 -3.39 20.58 -7.55
C LEU A 523 -3.18 19.49 -8.59
N VAL A 524 -4.02 19.48 -9.62
CA VAL A 524 -3.96 18.50 -10.71
C VAL A 524 -3.29 19.13 -11.93
N LEU A 525 -2.29 18.45 -12.48
CA LEU A 525 -1.72 18.78 -13.79
C LEU A 525 -2.66 18.26 -14.88
N ASP A 526 -3.38 19.18 -15.51
CA ASP A 526 -4.24 18.87 -16.64
C ASP A 526 -3.38 18.50 -17.85
N SER A 527 -3.67 17.33 -18.43
CA SER A 527 -2.84 16.66 -19.41
C SER A 527 -3.72 16.03 -20.51
N ARG A 528 -3.14 15.54 -21.60
CA ARG A 528 -3.92 15.06 -22.77
C ARG A 528 -4.65 13.74 -22.55
N GLY A 529 -4.23 12.95 -21.56
CA GLY A 529 -4.80 11.65 -21.23
C GLY A 529 -5.01 11.52 -19.73
N ASP A 530 -6.05 10.78 -19.37
CA ASP A 530 -6.56 10.57 -18.01
C ASP A 530 -6.98 11.88 -17.30
N HIS A 531 -8.15 11.88 -16.67
CA HIS A 531 -8.74 13.05 -16.06
C HIS A 531 -9.27 12.75 -14.66
N ILE A 532 -8.36 12.59 -13.69
CA ILE A 532 -8.72 12.38 -12.28
C ILE A 532 -9.67 13.45 -11.76
N GLN A 533 -9.60 14.68 -12.27
CA GLN A 533 -10.52 15.76 -11.91
C GLN A 533 -11.99 15.37 -12.11
N ASN A 534 -12.33 14.56 -13.11
CA ASN A 534 -13.71 14.11 -13.33
C ASN A 534 -14.19 13.25 -12.15
N LEU A 535 -13.32 12.39 -11.61
CA LEU A 535 -13.61 11.57 -10.45
C LEU A 535 -13.67 12.41 -9.17
N LEU A 536 -12.75 13.38 -9.01
CA LEU A 536 -12.77 14.32 -7.90
C LEU A 536 -14.07 15.16 -7.90
N GLU A 537 -14.50 15.66 -9.06
CA GLU A 537 -15.77 16.38 -9.22
C GLU A 537 -16.98 15.52 -8.86
N HIS A 538 -17.02 14.28 -9.35
CA HIS A 538 -18.09 13.33 -9.04
C HIS A 538 -18.24 13.10 -7.54
N LEU A 539 -17.11 13.05 -6.82
CA LEU A 539 -17.06 12.85 -5.37
C LEU A 539 -17.09 14.16 -4.57
N SER A 540 -17.33 15.29 -5.23
CA SER A 540 -17.37 16.62 -4.60
C SER A 540 -16.09 17.00 -3.84
N ILE A 541 -14.93 16.52 -4.33
CA ILE A 541 -13.61 16.85 -3.79
C ILE A 541 -13.09 18.14 -4.45
N ALA A 542 -12.83 19.15 -3.62
CA ALA A 542 -12.25 20.40 -4.07
C ALA A 542 -10.83 20.21 -4.60
N HIS A 543 -10.57 20.74 -5.79
CA HIS A 543 -9.27 20.66 -6.45
C HIS A 543 -9.08 21.89 -7.36
N ARG A 544 -7.86 22.07 -7.84
CA ARG A 544 -7.49 23.11 -8.82
C ARG A 544 -6.69 22.50 -9.96
N LEU A 545 -6.73 23.15 -11.10
CA LEU A 545 -5.99 22.72 -12.29
C LEU A 545 -4.77 23.60 -12.53
N THR A 546 -3.69 22.99 -13.02
CA THR A 546 -2.54 23.66 -13.61
C THR A 546 -2.21 23.01 -14.95
N GLN A 547 -1.35 23.65 -15.73
CA GLN A 547 -0.84 23.13 -16.99
C GLN A 547 0.68 23.17 -17.00
N SER A 548 1.28 22.46 -17.96
CA SER A 548 2.71 22.53 -18.22
C SER A 548 3.16 23.98 -18.46
N GLY A 549 4.27 24.37 -17.84
CA GLY A 549 4.81 25.73 -17.79
C GLY A 549 4.05 26.70 -16.88
N GLN A 550 2.98 26.26 -16.21
CA GLN A 550 2.15 27.10 -15.33
C GLN A 550 2.16 26.63 -13.86
N VAL A 551 2.94 25.60 -13.49
CA VAL A 551 2.98 25.09 -12.11
C VAL A 551 3.39 26.20 -11.13
N ALA A 552 4.35 27.05 -11.53
CA ALA A 552 4.74 28.23 -10.78
C ALA A 552 3.55 29.16 -10.47
N LYS A 553 2.73 29.46 -11.48
CA LYS A 553 1.55 30.33 -11.34
C LYS A 553 0.41 29.64 -10.58
N GLY A 554 0.29 28.32 -10.71
CA GLY A 554 -0.66 27.51 -9.94
C GLY A 554 -0.47 27.68 -8.43
N GLY A 555 0.77 27.92 -8.00
CA GLY A 555 1.17 28.05 -6.61
C GLY A 555 1.04 26.71 -5.89
N LEU A 556 2.18 26.13 -5.51
CA LEU A 556 2.23 24.89 -4.75
C LEU A 556 2.07 25.21 -3.26
N ASP A 557 1.12 24.55 -2.60
CA ASP A 557 1.03 24.53 -1.14
C ASP A 557 1.90 23.40 -0.60
N ALA A 558 2.89 23.67 0.24
CA ALA A 558 3.75 22.65 0.84
C ALA A 558 2.99 21.58 1.66
N ALA A 559 1.75 21.85 2.07
CA ALA A 559 0.89 20.87 2.74
C ALA A 559 -0.10 20.15 1.82
N GLY A 560 -0.05 20.46 0.52
CA GLY A 560 -0.97 19.93 -0.49
C GLY A 560 -0.54 18.61 -1.11
N VAL A 561 -1.36 18.19 -2.08
CA VAL A 561 -1.16 17.01 -2.92
C VAL A 561 -1.11 17.50 -4.37
N PHE A 562 -0.08 17.06 -5.10
CA PHE A 562 0.02 17.27 -6.53
C PHE A 562 -0.28 15.97 -7.24
N VAL A 563 -1.21 15.99 -8.20
CA VAL A 563 -1.53 14.83 -9.03
C VAL A 563 -1.12 15.11 -10.47
N SER A 564 -0.26 14.27 -11.03
CA SER A 564 0.15 14.30 -12.42
C SER A 564 -0.64 13.26 -13.21
N ASN A 565 -1.58 13.72 -14.06
CA ASN A 565 -2.33 12.86 -14.97
C ASN A 565 -1.43 12.23 -16.04
N CYS A 566 -1.91 11.17 -16.71
CA CYS A 566 -1.09 10.23 -17.47
C CYS A 566 0.01 10.89 -18.31
N THR A 567 -0.27 11.86 -19.20
CA THR A 567 0.82 12.35 -20.08
C THR A 567 1.92 13.09 -19.34
N GLY A 568 1.62 13.77 -18.23
CA GLY A 568 2.61 14.30 -17.28
C GLY A 568 3.71 15.22 -17.84
N GLU A 569 3.60 15.70 -19.09
CA GLU A 569 4.65 16.43 -19.80
C GLU A 569 4.95 17.77 -19.11
N MET A 570 6.15 17.91 -18.53
CA MET A 570 6.55 19.11 -17.79
C MET A 570 7.76 19.82 -18.36
N LEU A 571 7.76 21.15 -18.26
CA LEU A 571 8.95 21.94 -18.55
C LEU A 571 9.99 21.77 -17.42
N PRO A 572 11.30 21.92 -17.70
CA PRO A 572 12.34 21.84 -16.67
C PRO A 572 12.10 22.75 -15.45
N ALA A 573 11.53 23.94 -15.68
CA ALA A 573 11.19 24.87 -14.61
C ALA A 573 10.12 24.30 -13.65
N ASP A 574 9.12 23.57 -14.17
CA ASP A 574 8.09 22.95 -13.33
C ASP A 574 8.65 21.77 -12.53
N VAL A 575 9.57 20.99 -13.12
CA VAL A 575 10.27 19.91 -12.42
C VAL A 575 10.99 20.46 -11.18
N GLU A 576 11.70 21.58 -11.31
CA GLU A 576 12.35 22.22 -10.15
C GLU A 576 11.33 22.66 -9.08
N ARG A 577 10.14 23.15 -9.49
CA ARG A 577 9.06 23.50 -8.54
C ARG A 577 8.56 22.28 -7.78
N LEU A 578 8.38 21.14 -8.45
CA LEU A 578 7.95 19.90 -7.80
C LEU A 578 9.03 19.29 -6.93
N GLN A 579 10.30 19.37 -7.35
CA GLN A 579 11.45 19.01 -6.53
C GLN A 579 11.48 19.80 -5.22
N TRP A 580 11.16 21.10 -5.26
CA TRP A 580 11.00 21.90 -4.06
C TRP A 580 9.79 21.43 -3.24
N PHE A 581 8.62 21.30 -3.86
CA PHE A 581 7.37 20.93 -3.19
C PHE A 581 7.47 19.60 -2.44
N VAL A 582 8.00 18.55 -3.07
CA VAL A 582 8.17 17.25 -2.40
C VAL A 582 9.16 17.38 -1.25
N ARG A 583 10.32 18.05 -1.45
CA ARG A 583 11.32 18.21 -0.39
C ARG A 583 10.80 18.91 0.86
N VAL A 584 9.87 19.86 0.71
CA VAL A 584 9.31 20.60 1.85
C VAL A 584 8.10 19.92 2.51
N GLY A 585 7.69 18.73 2.05
CA GLY A 585 6.61 17.95 2.66
C GLY A 585 5.37 17.74 1.79
N GLY A 586 5.43 18.15 0.53
CA GLY A 586 4.40 17.93 -0.47
C GLY A 586 4.32 16.46 -0.90
N TYR A 587 3.11 16.04 -1.28
CA TYR A 587 2.84 14.67 -1.71
C TYR A 587 2.57 14.66 -3.22
N LEU A 588 3.38 13.92 -3.97
CA LEU A 588 3.30 13.85 -5.43
C LEU A 588 2.79 12.48 -5.85
N PHE A 589 1.67 12.46 -6.57
CA PHE A 589 1.11 11.27 -7.19
C PHE A 589 1.28 11.34 -8.71
N GLY A 590 1.86 10.30 -9.31
CA GLY A 590 1.94 10.11 -10.76
C GLY A 590 1.07 8.96 -11.24
N SER A 591 0.52 9.09 -12.44
CA SER A 591 -0.16 8.00 -13.15
C SER A 591 0.50 7.76 -14.50
N CYS A 592 0.58 6.51 -14.94
CA CYS A 592 0.83 6.15 -16.34
C CYS A 592 2.11 6.81 -16.89
N TRP A 593 2.06 7.72 -17.88
CA TRP A 593 3.30 8.31 -18.43
C TRP A 593 3.98 9.30 -17.49
N ALA A 594 3.28 9.80 -16.47
CA ALA A 594 3.82 10.68 -15.46
C ALA A 594 5.02 10.04 -14.75
N LEU A 595 5.11 8.71 -14.72
CA LEU A 595 6.32 7.99 -14.32
C LEU A 595 7.58 8.57 -14.98
N HIS A 596 7.58 8.68 -16.31
CA HIS A 596 8.72 9.17 -17.08
C HIS A 596 8.78 10.70 -17.13
N GLU A 597 7.63 11.34 -17.36
CA GLU A 597 7.56 12.77 -17.66
C GLU A 597 7.54 13.66 -16.40
N THR A 598 7.21 13.07 -15.25
CA THR A 598 7.12 13.76 -13.95
C THR A 598 7.98 13.08 -12.89
N VAL A 599 7.60 11.88 -12.42
CA VAL A 599 8.15 11.23 -11.21
C VAL A 599 9.66 11.00 -11.32
N ALA A 600 10.12 10.33 -12.39
CA ALA A 600 11.54 10.05 -12.62
C ALA A 600 12.38 11.32 -12.87
N ARG A 601 11.76 12.42 -13.30
CA ARG A 601 12.44 13.72 -13.48
C ARG A 601 12.54 14.50 -12.17
N VAL A 602 11.55 14.36 -11.28
CA VAL A 602 11.58 14.97 -9.94
C VAL A 602 12.58 14.22 -9.04
N ALA A 603 12.54 12.89 -9.02
CA ALA A 603 13.43 12.04 -8.24
C ALA A 603 14.20 11.04 -9.12
N PRO A 604 15.27 11.51 -9.82
CA PRO A 604 16.05 10.63 -10.68
C PRO A 604 16.77 9.54 -9.88
N GLY A 605 16.69 8.31 -10.37
CA GLY A 605 17.48 7.17 -9.89
C GLY A 605 16.73 6.17 -9.01
N ALA A 606 15.56 6.51 -8.48
CA ALA A 606 14.75 5.56 -7.69
C ALA A 606 13.94 4.62 -8.59
N VAL A 607 13.21 5.21 -9.54
CA VAL A 607 12.37 4.52 -10.52
C VAL A 607 12.55 5.12 -11.91
N GLY A 608 12.21 4.34 -12.93
CA GLY A 608 12.17 4.79 -14.32
C GLY A 608 11.15 4.02 -15.15
N LYS A 609 11.02 4.41 -16.42
CA LYS A 609 10.21 3.69 -17.40
C LYS A 609 10.93 2.42 -17.83
N LEU A 610 10.25 1.28 -17.76
CA LEU A 610 10.70 0.03 -18.35
C LEU A 610 10.63 0.10 -19.88
N ASN A 611 11.67 -0.42 -20.55
CA ASN A 611 11.65 -0.60 -22.00
C ASN A 611 10.88 -1.87 -22.35
N THR A 612 9.61 -1.71 -22.70
CA THR A 612 8.72 -2.80 -23.10
C THR A 612 8.90 -3.16 -24.59
N ASN A 613 8.48 -4.37 -24.95
CA ASN A 613 8.57 -4.88 -26.34
C ASN A 613 7.57 -4.21 -27.32
N GLY A 614 6.78 -3.25 -26.84
CA GLY A 614 5.77 -2.52 -27.60
C GLY A 614 4.97 -1.57 -26.71
N GLU A 615 3.96 -0.94 -27.28
CA GLU A 615 2.97 -0.16 -26.53
C GLU A 615 2.12 -1.08 -25.66
N VAL A 616 2.04 -0.79 -24.36
CA VAL A 616 1.35 -1.63 -23.37
C VAL A 616 -0.15 -1.43 -23.49
N LEU A 617 -0.85 -2.43 -24.02
CA LEU A 617 -2.31 -2.44 -24.18
C LEU A 617 -2.87 -3.73 -23.58
N ASP A 618 -3.49 -3.63 -22.40
CA ASP A 618 -3.83 -4.84 -21.63
C ASP A 618 -4.85 -4.62 -20.52
N ASP A 619 -5.49 -5.72 -20.09
CA ASP A 619 -6.26 -5.81 -18.86
C ASP A 619 -5.62 -6.86 -17.96
N VAL A 620 -5.08 -6.43 -16.82
CA VAL A 620 -4.29 -7.29 -15.92
C VAL A 620 -4.89 -7.33 -14.52
N LEU A 621 -4.80 -8.49 -13.88
CA LEU A 621 -5.23 -8.63 -12.49
C LEU A 621 -4.16 -8.03 -11.58
N ALA A 622 -4.54 -7.03 -10.80
CA ALA A 622 -3.68 -6.43 -9.79
C ALA A 622 -3.55 -7.36 -8.58
N ARG A 623 -2.33 -7.53 -8.08
CA ARG A 623 -2.01 -8.31 -6.89
C ARG A 623 -1.28 -7.45 -5.88
N ALA A 624 -1.74 -7.47 -4.62
CA ALA A 624 -1.03 -6.82 -3.53
C ALA A 624 0.30 -7.52 -3.27
N CYS A 625 1.40 -6.77 -3.27
CA CYS A 625 2.71 -7.25 -2.86
C CYS A 625 2.92 -7.13 -1.34
N VAL A 626 2.30 -6.11 -0.73
CA VAL A 626 2.37 -5.83 0.72
C VAL A 626 0.94 -5.59 1.23
N PRO A 627 0.13 -6.66 1.44
CA PRO A 627 -1.29 -6.53 1.77
C PRO A 627 -1.58 -5.68 3.01
N ASP A 628 -0.67 -5.66 3.99
CA ASP A 628 -0.81 -4.88 5.22
C ASP A 628 -0.34 -3.41 5.10
N SER A 629 0.06 -2.98 3.89
CA SER A 629 0.47 -1.59 3.67
C SER A 629 -0.71 -0.64 3.86
N ALA A 630 -0.47 0.46 4.59
CA ALA A 630 -1.49 1.50 4.79
C ALA A 630 -1.93 2.16 3.47
N PHE A 631 -1.16 2.03 2.39
CA PHE A 631 -1.56 2.50 1.06
C PHE A 631 -2.62 1.60 0.39
N LEU A 632 -2.75 0.34 0.81
CA LEU A 632 -3.66 -0.66 0.21
C LEU A 632 -4.94 -0.91 1.02
N GLU A 633 -5.17 -0.18 2.11
CA GLU A 633 -6.39 -0.28 2.92
C GLU A 633 -7.64 -0.06 2.05
N GLY A 634 -8.57 -1.02 2.02
CA GLY A 634 -9.79 -0.96 1.19
C GLY A 634 -9.63 -1.47 -0.26
N VAL A 635 -8.41 -1.47 -0.81
CA VAL A 635 -8.18 -1.77 -2.24
C VAL A 635 -8.35 -3.26 -2.57
N PHE A 636 -7.92 -4.14 -1.66
CA PHE A 636 -7.90 -5.59 -1.85
C PHE A 636 -8.70 -6.32 -0.74
N GLU A 637 -9.88 -5.78 -0.37
CA GLU A 637 -10.77 -6.40 0.61
C GLU A 637 -11.18 -7.84 0.23
N GLU A 638 -11.75 -8.60 1.16
CA GLU A 638 -11.95 -10.05 1.05
C GLU A 638 -12.64 -10.49 -0.25
N GLY A 639 -11.85 -11.06 -1.17
CA GLY A 639 -12.32 -11.56 -2.48
C GLY A 639 -12.27 -10.55 -3.62
N VAL A 640 -11.90 -9.30 -3.35
CA VAL A 640 -11.72 -8.24 -4.34
C VAL A 640 -10.35 -8.36 -5.00
N VAL A 641 -10.34 -8.38 -6.33
CA VAL A 641 -9.12 -8.35 -7.16
C VAL A 641 -9.31 -7.30 -8.25
N PRO A 642 -8.76 -6.09 -8.09
CA PRO A 642 -8.88 -5.06 -9.12
C PRO A 642 -8.31 -5.51 -10.47
N VAL A 643 -8.93 -5.01 -11.54
CA VAL A 643 -8.45 -5.16 -12.92
C VAL A 643 -7.86 -3.82 -13.35
N TYR A 644 -6.57 -3.80 -13.66
CA TYR A 644 -5.90 -2.60 -14.15
C TYR A 644 -5.94 -2.57 -15.67
N HIS A 645 -6.64 -1.58 -16.22
CA HIS A 645 -6.64 -1.28 -17.64
C HIS A 645 -5.41 -0.46 -18.01
N LEU A 646 -4.56 -1.04 -18.83
CA LEU A 646 -3.33 -0.44 -19.31
C LEU A 646 -3.54 0.00 -20.76
N GLU A 647 -3.67 1.31 -20.99
CA GLU A 647 -3.76 1.89 -22.33
C GLU A 647 -2.54 2.77 -22.62
N GLY A 648 -1.56 2.23 -23.34
CA GLY A 648 -0.29 2.88 -23.62
C GLY A 648 0.60 3.08 -22.38
N ALA A 649 0.35 2.35 -21.29
CA ALA A 649 0.95 2.61 -19.98
C ALA A 649 2.50 2.52 -19.98
N HIS A 650 3.14 3.36 -19.18
CA HIS A 650 4.57 3.24 -18.90
C HIS A 650 4.76 2.37 -17.65
N LEU A 651 5.31 1.16 -17.82
CA LEU A 651 5.56 0.25 -16.69
C LEU A 651 6.74 0.72 -15.83
N ILE A 652 6.63 0.46 -14.53
CA ILE A 652 7.61 0.86 -13.52
C ILE A 652 8.82 -0.07 -13.58
N ASP A 653 10.01 0.52 -13.70
CA ASP A 653 11.27 -0.16 -13.43
C ASP A 653 11.91 0.41 -12.15
N VAL A 654 12.11 -0.46 -11.16
CA VAL A 654 12.70 -0.09 -9.87
C VAL A 654 14.22 -0.22 -9.94
N HIS A 655 14.92 0.89 -9.68
CA HIS A 655 16.39 0.97 -9.74
C HIS A 655 17.04 0.87 -8.35
N GLU A 656 16.35 1.36 -7.33
CA GLU A 656 16.73 1.30 -5.91
C GLU A 656 15.67 0.50 -5.09
N PRO A 657 15.64 -0.85 -5.17
CA PRO A 657 14.66 -1.68 -4.46
C PRO A 657 14.75 -1.62 -2.93
N GLU A 658 15.87 -1.15 -2.37
CA GLU A 658 16.01 -0.86 -0.94
C GLU A 658 15.30 0.43 -0.51
N HIS A 659 14.98 1.30 -1.46
CA HIS A 659 14.36 2.60 -1.23
C HIS A 659 12.88 2.63 -1.65
N VAL A 660 12.52 1.88 -2.70
CA VAL A 660 11.19 1.87 -3.32
C VAL A 660 10.41 0.64 -2.88
N GLU A 661 9.22 0.85 -2.32
CA GLU A 661 8.29 -0.24 -2.01
C GLU A 661 7.29 -0.41 -3.14
N VAL A 662 7.28 -1.60 -3.75
CA VAL A 662 6.25 -1.99 -4.72
C VAL A 662 5.01 -2.44 -3.96
N LEU A 663 3.88 -1.78 -4.21
CA LEU A 663 2.61 -2.04 -3.56
C LEU A 663 1.79 -3.08 -4.34
N VAL A 664 1.79 -2.97 -5.67
CA VAL A 664 0.95 -3.78 -6.56
C VAL A 664 1.78 -4.30 -7.73
N ASP A 665 1.61 -5.58 -8.05
CA ASP A 665 2.17 -6.20 -9.25
C ASP A 665 1.16 -7.07 -10.04
N SER A 666 1.56 -7.53 -11.24
CA SER A 666 0.83 -8.53 -12.02
C SER A 666 1.80 -9.48 -12.75
N PRO A 667 1.73 -10.81 -12.47
CA PRO A 667 2.46 -11.82 -13.23
C PRO A 667 2.10 -11.84 -14.71
N GLU A 668 0.83 -11.58 -15.04
CA GLU A 668 0.33 -11.53 -16.41
C GLU A 668 0.94 -10.35 -17.19
N CYS A 669 1.08 -9.20 -16.53
CA CYS A 669 1.76 -8.03 -17.08
C CYS A 669 3.25 -8.32 -17.32
N ALA A 670 3.92 -8.90 -16.32
CA ALA A 670 5.34 -9.26 -16.40
C ALA A 670 5.62 -10.19 -17.59
N GLU A 671 4.77 -11.19 -17.79
CA GLU A 671 4.90 -12.15 -18.88
C GLU A 671 4.79 -11.49 -20.26
N ARG A 672 3.81 -10.61 -20.44
CA ARG A 672 3.52 -10.02 -21.76
C ARG A 672 4.44 -8.84 -22.09
N TRP A 673 4.88 -8.08 -21.09
CA TRP A 673 5.54 -6.80 -21.29
C TRP A 673 6.97 -6.72 -20.72
N GLY A 674 7.40 -7.71 -19.94
CA GLY A 674 8.75 -7.79 -19.36
C GLY A 674 8.90 -7.18 -17.96
N GLY A 675 7.81 -6.66 -17.37
CA GLY A 675 7.78 -6.17 -15.99
C GLY A 675 6.37 -6.12 -15.43
N GLY A 676 6.25 -6.32 -14.12
CA GLY A 676 4.97 -6.54 -13.45
C GLY A 676 4.59 -5.47 -12.46
N GLU A 677 5.47 -4.52 -12.14
CA GLU A 677 5.26 -3.47 -11.16
C GLU A 677 4.19 -2.47 -11.63
N LEU A 678 3.07 -2.38 -10.90
CA LEU A 678 1.91 -1.55 -11.24
C LEU A 678 1.70 -0.35 -10.32
N ALA A 679 2.21 -0.41 -9.08
CA ALA A 679 2.22 0.75 -8.18
C ALA A 679 3.38 0.68 -7.21
N CYS A 680 4.02 1.82 -6.93
CA CYS A 680 5.11 1.91 -5.97
C CYS A 680 5.14 3.27 -5.28
N TRP A 681 5.82 3.35 -4.14
CA TRP A 681 6.03 4.61 -3.43
C TRP A 681 7.42 4.71 -2.80
N PHE A 682 7.87 5.93 -2.54
CA PHE A 682 9.14 6.23 -1.86
C PHE A 682 9.18 7.68 -1.32
N ARG A 683 10.14 8.00 -0.44
CA ARG A 683 10.32 9.33 0.17
C ARG A 683 11.46 10.15 -0.42
N MET A 684 11.23 11.45 -0.56
CA MET A 684 12.23 12.45 -0.96
C MET A 684 12.07 13.71 -0.09
N GLY A 685 13.17 14.20 0.50
CA GLY A 685 13.12 15.19 1.58
C GLY A 685 12.06 14.84 2.65
N HIS A 686 11.20 15.81 2.97
CA HIS A 686 10.10 15.64 3.92
C HIS A 686 8.80 15.10 3.30
N GLY A 687 8.77 14.86 1.98
CA GLY A 687 7.58 14.48 1.24
C GLY A 687 7.56 13.01 0.81
N VAL A 688 6.52 12.67 0.05
CA VAL A 688 6.26 11.30 -0.43
C VAL A 688 5.88 11.34 -1.91
N MET A 689 6.38 10.35 -2.64
CA MET A 689 6.06 10.12 -4.04
C MET A 689 5.39 8.76 -4.18
N LEU A 690 4.32 8.69 -4.98
CA LEU A 690 3.65 7.46 -5.37
C LEU A 690 3.39 7.52 -6.87
N ASP A 691 3.66 6.41 -7.55
CA ASP A 691 3.33 6.26 -8.97
C ASP A 691 2.52 4.98 -9.18
N SER A 692 1.53 5.05 -10.07
CA SER A 692 0.78 3.89 -10.53
C SER A 692 0.73 3.86 -12.06
N THR A 693 0.91 2.68 -12.65
CA THR A 693 0.84 2.48 -14.11
C THR A 693 -0.57 2.61 -14.68
N ASN A 694 -1.57 2.70 -13.81
CA ASN A 694 -2.97 2.67 -14.14
C ASN A 694 -3.54 4.04 -14.51
N HIS A 695 -4.65 4.04 -15.26
CA HIS A 695 -5.48 5.22 -15.49
C HIS A 695 -6.53 5.37 -14.38
N PHE A 696 -6.86 6.59 -13.97
CA PHE A 696 -7.86 6.86 -12.93
C PHE A 696 -9.30 6.78 -13.41
N ASP A 697 -9.56 7.18 -14.66
CA ASP A 697 -10.92 7.28 -15.21
C ASP A 697 -11.30 6.19 -16.22
N LEU A 698 -10.32 5.48 -16.78
CA LEU A 698 -10.48 4.40 -17.76
C LEU A 698 -10.54 3.01 -17.11
N GLN A 699 -11.39 2.84 -16.09
CA GLN A 699 -11.49 1.61 -15.29
C GLN A 699 -12.94 1.13 -15.10
N GLY A 700 -13.10 -0.13 -14.72
CA GLY A 700 -14.37 -0.71 -14.31
C GLY A 700 -15.24 -1.26 -15.44
N LEU A 701 -16.55 -1.09 -15.33
CA LEU A 701 -17.54 -1.81 -16.17
C LEU A 701 -17.49 -1.47 -17.65
N GLU A 702 -16.95 -0.32 -18.05
CA GLU A 702 -16.91 0.11 -19.45
C GLU A 702 -16.06 -0.83 -20.31
N LEU A 703 -14.95 -1.33 -19.75
CA LEU A 703 -13.97 -2.17 -20.43
C LEU A 703 -14.09 -3.64 -20.03
N ALA A 704 -14.93 -3.95 -19.04
CA ALA A 704 -15.20 -5.30 -18.60
C ALA A 704 -15.76 -6.18 -19.74
N THR A 705 -15.10 -7.30 -19.99
CA THR A 705 -15.47 -8.27 -21.03
C THR A 705 -16.33 -9.40 -20.45
N ASP A 706 -17.00 -10.16 -21.32
CA ASP A 706 -17.75 -11.39 -20.98
C ASP A 706 -18.96 -11.26 -20.01
N LEU A 707 -19.45 -10.05 -19.75
CA LEU A 707 -20.62 -9.80 -18.88
C LEU A 707 -21.96 -9.90 -19.64
N LYS A 708 -22.68 -11.03 -19.49
CA LYS A 708 -23.91 -11.30 -20.26
C LYS A 708 -25.17 -10.74 -19.61
N LYS A 709 -25.29 -10.85 -18.29
CA LYS A 709 -26.50 -10.50 -17.53
C LYS A 709 -26.25 -9.33 -16.56
N PRO A 710 -27.30 -8.66 -16.06
CA PRO A 710 -27.18 -7.67 -14.99
C PRO A 710 -26.43 -8.21 -13.76
N GLU A 711 -26.69 -9.48 -13.40
CA GLU A 711 -26.05 -10.12 -12.25
C GLU A 711 -24.54 -10.28 -12.43
N ASP A 712 -24.08 -10.59 -13.65
CA ASP A 712 -22.65 -10.69 -13.97
C ASP A 712 -21.94 -9.34 -13.76
N ARG A 713 -22.61 -8.22 -14.06
CA ARG A 713 -22.06 -6.87 -13.86
C ARG A 713 -22.02 -6.47 -12.40
N MET A 714 -23.07 -6.80 -11.64
CA MET A 714 -23.08 -6.58 -10.20
C MET A 714 -21.99 -7.43 -9.54
N ALA A 715 -21.81 -8.68 -9.97
CA ALA A 715 -20.75 -9.54 -9.47
C ALA A 715 -19.36 -9.00 -9.83
N TYR A 716 -19.15 -8.53 -11.07
CA TYR A 716 -17.91 -7.86 -11.47
C TYR A 716 -17.63 -6.63 -10.60
N ALA A 717 -18.64 -5.80 -10.36
CA ALA A 717 -18.50 -4.60 -9.54
C ALA A 717 -18.10 -4.93 -8.09
N MET A 718 -18.58 -6.05 -7.55
CA MET A 718 -18.15 -6.50 -6.22
C MET A 718 -16.77 -7.15 -6.23
N ASP A 719 -16.51 -8.09 -7.15
CA ASP A 719 -15.30 -8.90 -7.18
C ASP A 719 -14.07 -8.14 -7.69
N HIS A 720 -14.25 -7.03 -8.42
CA HIS A 720 -13.15 -6.27 -9.02
C HIS A 720 -13.15 -4.78 -8.66
N MET A 721 -14.29 -4.16 -8.41
CA MET A 721 -14.38 -2.72 -8.14
C MET A 721 -14.63 -2.38 -6.66
N GLY A 722 -14.74 -3.40 -5.78
CA GLY A 722 -14.93 -3.21 -4.34
C GLY A 722 -16.32 -2.69 -3.92
N ILE A 723 -17.33 -2.78 -4.79
CA ILE A 723 -18.67 -2.25 -4.46
C ILE A 723 -19.34 -3.05 -3.34
N ASP A 724 -19.90 -2.34 -2.36
CA ASP A 724 -20.49 -2.93 -1.17
C ASP A 724 -21.92 -3.50 -1.40
N TYR A 725 -22.38 -4.32 -0.46
CA TYR A 725 -23.72 -4.91 -0.53
C TYR A 725 -24.84 -3.89 -0.43
N ALA A 726 -24.64 -2.78 0.28
CA ALA A 726 -25.66 -1.75 0.44
C ALA A 726 -25.99 -1.12 -0.92
N THR A 727 -24.95 -0.74 -1.67
CA THR A 727 -25.04 -0.19 -3.01
C THR A 727 -25.71 -1.17 -3.97
N ILE A 728 -25.31 -2.46 -3.95
CA ILE A 728 -25.98 -3.48 -4.77
C ILE A 728 -27.45 -3.62 -4.39
N ARG A 729 -27.79 -3.64 -3.10
CA ARG A 729 -29.18 -3.79 -2.64
C ARG A 729 -30.07 -2.65 -3.10
N GLU A 730 -29.56 -1.43 -3.06
CA GLU A 730 -30.25 -0.22 -3.50
C GLU A 730 -30.43 -0.17 -5.02
N THR A 731 -29.41 -0.60 -5.77
CA THR A 731 -29.36 -0.40 -7.23
C THR A 731 -29.72 -1.63 -8.06
N GLN A 732 -29.86 -2.83 -7.47
CA GLN A 732 -30.06 -4.10 -8.21
C GLN A 732 -31.26 -4.14 -9.19
N LYS A 733 -32.26 -3.27 -9.02
CA LYS A 733 -33.43 -3.19 -9.90
C LYS A 733 -33.28 -2.17 -11.03
N GLU A 734 -32.20 -1.41 -11.01
CA GLU A 734 -32.00 -0.33 -11.95
C GLU A 734 -31.75 -0.85 -13.37
N LYS A 735 -32.35 -0.18 -14.34
CA LYS A 735 -32.32 -0.63 -15.74
C LYS A 735 -30.95 -0.45 -16.38
N TRP A 736 -30.10 0.41 -15.83
CA TRP A 736 -28.77 0.68 -16.36
C TRP A 736 -27.83 -0.51 -16.20
N TRP A 737 -28.06 -1.42 -15.25
CA TRP A 737 -27.33 -2.69 -15.16
C TRP A 737 -27.47 -3.59 -16.39
N LYS A 738 -28.37 -3.30 -17.33
CA LYS A 738 -28.48 -4.05 -18.59
C LYS A 738 -27.40 -3.70 -19.61
N SER A 739 -26.54 -2.72 -19.33
CA SER A 739 -25.52 -2.23 -20.25
C SER A 739 -24.28 -1.78 -19.49
N ASN A 740 -23.10 -2.25 -19.93
CA ASN A 740 -21.80 -1.87 -19.37
C ASN A 740 -21.64 -0.34 -19.32
N ASN A 741 -21.79 0.33 -20.46
CA ASN A 741 -21.59 1.78 -20.58
C ASN A 741 -22.58 2.60 -19.74
N LYS A 742 -23.79 2.07 -19.50
CA LYS A 742 -24.76 2.76 -18.62
C LYS A 742 -24.40 2.54 -17.16
N ALA A 743 -24.05 1.32 -16.78
CA ALA A 743 -23.64 1.00 -15.42
C ALA A 743 -22.35 1.75 -15.02
N ALA A 744 -21.36 1.85 -15.91
CA ALA A 744 -20.11 2.57 -15.69
C ALA A 744 -20.28 4.09 -15.47
N ARG A 745 -21.45 4.66 -15.76
CA ARG A 745 -21.78 6.06 -15.46
C ARG A 745 -22.31 6.25 -14.05
N GLU A 746 -22.95 5.23 -13.50
CA GLU A 746 -23.62 5.27 -12.20
C GLU A 746 -22.74 4.64 -11.10
N VAL A 747 -21.88 3.68 -11.47
CA VAL A 747 -20.97 2.98 -10.56
C VAL A 747 -19.56 3.10 -11.11
N LYS A 748 -18.69 3.78 -10.34
CA LYS A 748 -17.28 3.99 -10.68
C LYS A 748 -16.39 2.99 -9.95
N ASP A 749 -15.32 2.59 -10.62
CA ASP A 749 -14.24 1.85 -9.98
C ASP A 749 -13.42 2.84 -9.16
N LEU A 750 -13.32 2.59 -7.86
CA LEU A 750 -12.62 3.47 -6.94
C LEU A 750 -11.29 2.89 -6.46
N SER A 751 -10.88 1.70 -6.91
CA SER A 751 -9.68 1.02 -6.41
C SER A 751 -8.41 1.89 -6.53
N THR A 752 -8.24 2.58 -7.66
CA THR A 752 -7.11 3.52 -7.86
C THR A 752 -7.29 4.80 -7.05
N LEU A 753 -8.52 5.29 -6.89
CA LEU A 753 -8.77 6.44 -6.03
C LEU A 753 -8.58 6.11 -4.55
N GLU A 754 -8.86 4.90 -4.11
CA GLU A 754 -8.59 4.44 -2.75
C GLU A 754 -7.09 4.47 -2.47
N LEU A 755 -6.26 4.06 -3.44
CA LEU A 755 -4.80 4.25 -3.36
C LEU A 755 -4.41 5.73 -3.17
N VAL A 756 -4.98 6.64 -3.96
CA VAL A 756 -4.78 8.10 -3.82
C VAL A 756 -5.32 8.60 -2.47
N THR A 757 -6.47 8.10 -2.04
CA THR A 757 -7.14 8.50 -0.80
C THR A 757 -6.32 8.07 0.41
N ASN A 758 -5.74 6.87 0.39
CA ASN A 758 -4.82 6.38 1.41
C ASN A 758 -3.52 7.20 1.41
N PHE A 759 -3.02 7.55 0.23
CA PHE A 759 -1.88 8.47 0.08
C PHE A 759 -2.16 9.84 0.72
N VAL A 760 -3.35 10.41 0.52
CA VAL A 760 -3.77 11.67 1.18
C VAL A 760 -4.08 11.49 2.67
N ARG A 761 -4.61 10.34 3.08
CA ARG A 761 -4.89 9.99 4.48
C ARG A 761 -3.60 9.99 5.29
N LEU A 762 -2.55 9.35 4.77
CA LEU A 762 -1.23 9.34 5.40
C LEU A 762 -0.66 10.75 5.51
N ARG A 763 -0.85 11.62 4.51
CA ARG A 763 -0.47 13.05 4.62
C ARG A 763 -1.14 13.75 5.80
N ARG A 764 -2.39 13.42 6.13
CA ARG A 764 -3.08 14.01 7.31
C ARG A 764 -2.53 13.53 8.62
N VAL A 765 -2.16 12.26 8.69
CA VAL A 765 -1.59 11.65 9.89
C VAL A 765 -0.19 12.22 10.12
N GLU A 766 0.63 12.29 9.08
CA GLU A 766 2.04 12.67 9.19
C GLU A 766 2.30 14.19 9.17
N GLY A 767 1.46 15.00 8.52
CA GLY A 767 1.78 16.41 8.25
C GLY A 767 0.76 17.45 8.74
N ARG A 768 0.01 17.12 9.80
CA ARG A 768 -0.62 18.07 10.72
C ARG A 768 0.15 19.34 11.02
#